data_AF-A0A2E0SXL5-F1
#
_entry.id   AF-A0A2E0SXL5-F1
#
_cell.length_a   1.000
_cell.length_b   1.000
_cell.length_c   1.000
_cell.angle_alpha   90.00
_cell.angle_beta   90.00
_cell.angle_gamma   90.00
#
_symmetry.space_group_name_H-M   'P 1'
#
loop_
_entity.id
_entity.type
_entity.pdbx_description
1 polymer ?
#
loop_
_entity_poly.entity_id
_entity_poly.type
_entity_poly.pdbx_seq_one_letter_code
_entity_poly.pdbx_strand_id
1 'polypeptide(L)'
;MGEHAPGLTMFVLTAGLLVVVVLLRARIDPGTRERRALRSVGTEIWEWFARFERGGGRVQDLEGLSWGPALRARKVVWLAAAQLIGLLMLTAAIYLAGWPWWIPLIAALLLIVAGGYFGEVRVFLADDTAATWRYEGSRGLLLLGLVVKGVVLCAGLGLVWLAADLLISAPALLALAVAIVAAFVFDRCHIPARAIEGVIRSRQSIGFAENATGETILYLRSFDDDTALVYAPVASTRWYAPVLPQRVRFEELVEAWTFNEAAQVVAIGRPGERRPSLGAGRSYWTDETWQEAVRRTAARCKAVIVVAGTTEGLGWEISTLSEMGVLGKTLLLLPPDTPENTEQRYRRITAASNREHDALVDDRLALSAIPAMGYTAGGELVHYVSFGRDWAAYVSAETHLLRTLSGTQQFEDVGNLTRLEEITEDPVAQAFALSVRMGRPGDGRQLLDDLLADGDALTDADRERVAIARAAALLAEEKDADLARAALPDRTASASPALTAAYETLGSSDQSAEAVFRLVLPVELRETAAPVRHEKASTTVAVRLMQLWFAASEMEDKERHADFLGKAQAASNLAGAHELELARAMSDVMVATALAALVRPAEAEALARDVLSRDLPADGSYARKTFRSSDVRDDADAVLLDVIDRSTRDGRLACIRVLEAQYERRHGENRRSEAAETARDLALWNVEEGTTAEADRWGDLAVKEFAALGNSGDQAQTLTTLARASLGARDHDTALARARAALALIDANMFIELKGDALYAAALAADGIAERAPDAARDDAAILAIRDVLSFDAEVEPGAVNREERLLVRLVARLRARARHKEAVQAQRRLVALRSERLGADDPHTLSERLQLARFLRDAGDTVQAETDVEELSRIAESVDITAVPDLREEILLTQAVFAESAGDIDGTVALLDAREASIASRVSAGAALRQRRHAIAVLADAKRNREALTRQQGVLDELRASTAPDAPELATAVESRNELEWRLSWGEAKVWEDGEDFAAAAARHETWLREQSFGGTRDAVRTAHSSAARGRCVSLAGRSVEAQQILRDGHARAAVDLGRTHEATRWFLTERARAYRRIGDDRAELAVLTELYTDEIAANGEADRDTILTMADLALVHDRLGDTDDARRFADLAVSNAVLVFGGDDPFTQRRRDALASLLPNDDNPISS
;
A
#
# COMPACT_ATOMS: atom_id res chain seq x y z
N MET A 1 -25.52 -3.63 73.26
CA MET A 1 -26.28 -3.20 72.06
C MET A 1 -27.00 -1.86 72.25
N GLY A 2 -27.65 -1.58 73.39
CA GLY A 2 -28.41 -0.34 73.58
C GLY A 2 -27.62 0.99 73.56
N GLU A 3 -26.36 1.00 74.05
CA GLU A 3 -25.56 2.24 74.16
C GLU A 3 -24.98 2.73 72.82
N HIS A 4 -24.73 1.83 71.86
CA HIS A 4 -24.18 2.17 70.54
C HIS A 4 -25.25 2.39 69.45
N ALA A 5 -26.53 2.12 69.77
CA ALA A 5 -27.64 2.27 68.83
C ALA A 5 -27.81 3.70 68.27
N PRO A 6 -27.59 4.79 69.05
CA PRO A 6 -27.64 6.15 68.50
C PRO A 6 -26.54 6.39 67.46
N GLY A 7 -25.33 5.86 67.67
CA GLY A 7 -24.19 6.03 66.76
C GLY A 7 -24.43 5.45 65.36
N LEU A 8 -25.28 4.41 65.24
CA LEU A 8 -25.70 3.86 63.94
C LEU A 8 -26.35 4.92 63.03
N THR A 9 -27.04 5.89 63.61
CA THR A 9 -27.66 6.97 62.84
C THR A 9 -26.63 7.81 62.08
N MET A 10 -25.38 7.94 62.56
CA MET A 10 -24.32 8.67 61.86
C MET A 10 -23.82 7.96 60.61
N PHE A 11 -23.77 6.62 60.60
CA PHE A 11 -23.44 5.85 59.41
C PHE A 11 -24.52 6.02 58.33
N VAL A 12 -25.80 5.98 58.72
CA VAL A 12 -26.93 6.20 57.81
C VAL A 12 -26.98 7.65 57.30
N LEU A 13 -26.77 8.64 58.18
CA LEU A 13 -26.73 10.05 57.81
C LEU A 13 -25.59 10.36 56.85
N THR A 14 -24.40 9.81 57.08
CA THR A 14 -23.26 9.98 56.17
C THR A 14 -23.54 9.34 54.81
N ALA A 15 -24.11 8.13 54.78
CA ALA A 15 -24.54 7.50 53.53
C ALA A 15 -25.59 8.34 52.79
N GLY A 16 -26.57 8.89 53.51
CA GLY A 16 -27.57 9.81 52.96
C GLY A 16 -26.96 11.09 52.39
N LEU A 17 -25.97 11.68 53.07
CA LEU A 17 -25.26 12.88 52.58
C LEU A 17 -24.53 12.59 51.26
N LEU A 18 -23.86 11.43 51.15
CA LEU A 18 -23.20 11.00 49.91
C LEU A 18 -24.20 10.83 48.77
N VAL A 19 -25.37 10.21 49.04
CA VAL A 19 -26.49 10.09 48.07
C VAL A 19 -26.96 11.46 47.59
N VAL A 20 -27.15 12.42 48.51
CA VAL A 20 -27.57 13.80 48.16
C VAL A 20 -26.54 14.50 47.29
N VAL A 21 -25.24 14.36 47.58
CA VAL A 21 -24.16 14.93 46.76
C VAL A 21 -24.21 14.39 45.32
N VAL A 22 -24.41 13.07 45.16
CA VAL A 22 -24.53 12.44 43.83
C VAL A 22 -25.77 12.95 43.09
N LEU A 23 -26.93 13.00 43.75
CA LEU A 23 -28.17 13.50 43.16
C LEU A 23 -28.07 14.98 42.74
N LEU A 24 -27.44 15.81 43.57
CA LEU A 24 -27.25 17.23 43.30
C LEU A 24 -26.35 17.42 42.07
N ARG A 25 -25.22 16.70 42.00
CA ARG A 25 -24.30 16.73 40.85
C ARG A 25 -24.99 16.31 39.57
N ALA A 26 -25.71 15.18 39.60
CA ALA A 26 -26.47 14.69 38.46
C ALA A 26 -27.56 15.68 38.02
N ARG A 27 -28.16 16.44 38.95
CA ARG A 27 -29.24 17.41 38.64
C ARG A 27 -28.75 18.73 38.05
N ILE A 28 -27.54 19.17 38.41
CA ILE A 28 -26.94 20.44 37.99
C ILE A 28 -26.13 20.27 36.69
N ASP A 29 -25.83 19.04 36.26
CA ASP A 29 -25.07 18.78 35.04
C ASP A 29 -25.78 19.28 33.76
N PRO A 30 -25.06 19.97 32.84
CA PRO A 30 -25.65 20.45 31.59
C PRO A 30 -26.22 19.32 30.73
N GLY A 31 -25.49 18.22 30.52
CA GLY A 31 -25.93 17.13 29.64
C GLY A 31 -27.18 16.41 30.16
N THR A 32 -27.29 16.21 31.47
CA THR A 32 -28.49 15.62 32.08
C THR A 32 -29.68 16.59 32.14
N ARG A 33 -29.40 17.90 32.16
CA ARG A 33 -30.44 18.94 32.03
C ARG A 33 -30.98 19.00 30.61
N GLU A 34 -30.10 18.97 29.61
CA GLU A 34 -30.47 18.88 28.19
C GLU A 34 -31.29 17.63 27.92
N ARG A 35 -30.85 16.45 28.39
CA ARG A 35 -31.63 15.20 28.24
C ARG A 35 -33.06 15.33 28.78
N ARG A 36 -33.23 15.94 29.95
CA ARG A 36 -34.58 16.15 30.53
C ARG A 36 -35.42 17.12 29.71
N ALA A 37 -34.81 18.18 29.18
CA ALA A 37 -35.50 19.13 28.31
C ALA A 37 -35.91 18.48 26.98
N LEU A 38 -34.98 17.81 26.29
CA LEU A 38 -35.25 17.18 24.99
C LEU A 38 -36.25 16.03 25.11
N ARG A 39 -36.25 15.25 26.20
CA ARG A 39 -37.29 14.22 26.43
C ARG A 39 -38.70 14.80 26.58
N SER A 40 -38.84 16.04 27.05
CA SER A 40 -40.16 16.67 27.18
C SER A 40 -40.78 17.03 25.83
N VAL A 41 -39.95 17.27 24.82
CA VAL A 41 -40.32 17.61 23.42
C VAL A 41 -39.85 16.53 22.44
N GLY A 42 -39.69 15.29 22.92
CA GLY A 42 -38.98 14.24 22.20
C GLY A 42 -39.63 13.83 20.88
N THR A 43 -40.96 13.85 20.80
CA THR A 43 -41.70 13.52 19.57
C THR A 43 -41.39 14.51 18.45
N GLU A 44 -41.40 15.81 18.75
CA GLU A 44 -41.12 16.88 17.78
C GLU A 44 -39.68 16.76 17.22
N ILE A 45 -38.72 16.35 18.05
CA ILE A 45 -37.32 16.15 17.65
C ILE A 45 -37.19 14.96 16.69
N TRP A 46 -37.85 13.83 16.99
CA TRP A 46 -37.81 12.66 16.12
C TRP A 46 -38.48 12.91 14.77
N GLU A 47 -39.65 13.55 14.77
CA GLU A 47 -40.33 13.98 13.53
C GLU A 47 -39.47 14.94 12.72
N TRP A 48 -38.72 15.82 13.39
CA TRP A 48 -37.78 16.71 12.72
C TRP A 48 -36.67 15.92 12.02
N PHE A 49 -36.04 14.96 12.70
CA PHE A 49 -34.98 14.14 12.11
C PHE A 49 -35.49 13.20 11.01
N ALA A 50 -36.71 12.71 11.12
CA ALA A 50 -37.34 11.92 10.05
C ALA A 50 -37.64 12.77 8.80
N ARG A 51 -38.10 14.02 8.97
CA ARG A 51 -38.17 15.00 7.84
C ARG A 51 -36.79 15.32 7.26
N PHE A 52 -35.78 15.44 8.11
CA PHE A 52 -34.41 15.68 7.68
C PHE A 52 -33.86 14.52 6.85
N GLU A 53 -34.13 13.27 7.24
CA GLU A 53 -33.79 12.10 6.44
C GLU A 53 -34.49 12.08 5.08
N ARG A 54 -35.79 12.42 5.03
CA ARG A 54 -36.53 12.60 3.75
C ARG A 54 -35.91 13.67 2.85
N GLY A 55 -35.28 14.67 3.45
CA GLY A 55 -34.53 15.72 2.75
C GLY A 55 -33.15 15.31 2.25
N GLY A 56 -32.75 14.05 2.42
CA GLY A 56 -31.43 13.53 2.04
C GLY A 56 -30.40 13.51 3.17
N GLY A 57 -30.80 13.86 4.40
CA GLY A 57 -29.96 13.70 5.59
C GLY A 57 -29.80 12.25 6.02
N ARG A 58 -28.74 11.96 6.79
CA ARG A 58 -28.52 10.65 7.41
C ARG A 58 -28.41 10.78 8.90
N VAL A 59 -29.14 9.92 9.61
CA VAL A 59 -29.19 9.94 11.07
C VAL A 59 -28.87 8.54 11.60
N GLN A 60 -28.14 8.51 12.70
CA GLN A 60 -27.91 7.30 13.49
C GLN A 60 -28.56 7.45 14.86
N ASP A 61 -29.61 6.66 15.13
CA ASP A 61 -30.29 6.64 16.43
C ASP A 61 -29.42 5.96 17.51
N LEU A 62 -28.98 6.72 18.52
CA LEU A 62 -28.23 6.19 19.67
C LEU A 62 -29.13 5.66 20.80
N GLU A 63 -30.43 5.90 20.75
CA GLU A 63 -31.42 5.34 21.67
C GLU A 63 -31.90 3.95 21.20
N GLY A 64 -31.87 3.69 19.89
CA GLY A 64 -32.21 2.40 19.27
C GLY A 64 -31.16 1.30 19.45
N LEU A 65 -29.94 1.63 19.87
CA LEU A 65 -28.87 0.66 20.09
C LEU A 65 -29.18 -0.29 21.25
N SER A 66 -29.02 -1.60 21.02
CA SER A 66 -29.38 -2.65 21.98
C SER A 66 -28.66 -2.57 23.34
N TRP A 67 -27.47 -1.95 23.40
CA TRP A 67 -26.71 -1.72 24.64
C TRP A 67 -26.96 -0.35 25.29
N GLY A 68 -27.62 0.58 24.60
CA GLY A 68 -27.92 1.92 25.12
C GLY A 68 -28.64 1.90 26.49
N PRO A 69 -29.70 1.08 26.66
CA PRO A 69 -30.42 0.97 27.94
C PRO A 69 -29.54 0.48 29.10
N ALA A 70 -28.60 -0.44 28.83
CA ALA A 70 -27.69 -0.97 29.84
C ALA A 70 -26.72 0.09 30.35
N LEU A 71 -26.17 0.92 29.45
CA LEU A 71 -25.31 2.06 29.82
C LEU A 71 -26.08 3.08 30.66
N ARG A 72 -27.34 3.36 30.30
CA ARG A 72 -28.19 4.34 30.96
C ARG A 72 -28.92 3.79 32.20
N ALA A 73 -28.72 2.53 32.56
CA ALA A 73 -29.39 1.91 33.69
C ALA A 73 -29.02 2.59 35.02
N ARG A 74 -30.04 2.96 35.82
CA ARG A 74 -29.85 3.60 37.14
C ARG A 74 -28.88 2.82 38.05
N LYS A 75 -28.79 1.49 37.90
CA LYS A 75 -27.89 0.62 38.67
C LYS A 75 -26.40 0.97 38.48
N VAL A 76 -25.99 1.43 37.29
CA VAL A 76 -24.60 1.81 36.96
C VAL A 76 -24.11 2.97 37.82
N VAL A 77 -24.96 3.98 38.02
CA VAL A 77 -24.67 5.14 38.89
C VAL A 77 -24.45 4.74 40.35
N TRP A 78 -25.11 3.67 40.80
CA TRP A 78 -25.07 3.20 42.18
C TRP A 78 -24.05 2.10 42.45
N LEU A 79 -23.46 1.46 41.44
CA LEU A 79 -22.54 0.34 41.64
C LEU A 79 -21.29 0.72 42.44
N ALA A 80 -20.67 1.88 42.18
CA ALA A 80 -19.52 2.37 42.95
C ALA A 80 -19.91 2.89 44.34
N ALA A 81 -21.04 3.61 44.43
CA ALA A 81 -21.59 4.06 45.70
C ALA A 81 -22.04 2.90 46.59
N ALA A 82 -22.53 1.79 46.02
CA ALA A 82 -22.97 0.60 46.73
C ALA A 82 -21.81 -0.13 47.41
N GLN A 83 -20.60 -0.12 46.83
CA GLN A 83 -19.41 -0.67 47.48
C GLN A 83 -19.03 0.14 48.73
N LEU A 84 -19.08 1.48 48.65
CA LEU A 84 -18.83 2.34 49.79
C LEU A 84 -19.93 2.21 50.86
N ILE A 85 -21.21 2.13 50.45
CA ILE A 85 -22.33 1.89 51.35
C ILE A 85 -22.20 0.51 52.02
N GLY A 86 -21.82 -0.53 51.28
CA GLY A 86 -21.55 -1.86 51.83
C GLY A 86 -20.42 -1.84 52.85
N LEU A 87 -19.35 -1.09 52.58
CA LEU A 87 -18.24 -0.90 53.51
C LEU A 87 -18.66 -0.11 54.77
N LEU A 88 -19.50 0.92 54.62
CA LEU A 88 -20.10 1.64 55.73
C LEU A 88 -21.02 0.73 56.57
N MET A 89 -21.83 -0.12 55.94
CA MET A 89 -22.69 -1.09 56.64
C MET A 89 -21.88 -2.15 57.38
N LEU A 90 -20.81 -2.67 56.78
CA LEU A 90 -19.90 -3.61 57.44
C LEU A 90 -19.22 -2.94 58.65
N THR A 91 -18.74 -1.71 58.47
CA THR A 91 -18.11 -0.93 59.55
C THR A 91 -19.12 -0.66 60.67
N ALA A 92 -20.36 -0.33 60.32
CA ALA A 92 -21.45 -0.12 61.28
C ALA A 92 -21.84 -1.41 62.02
N ALA A 93 -21.83 -2.57 61.36
CA ALA A 93 -22.08 -3.87 62.01
C ALA A 93 -20.97 -4.20 63.02
N ILE A 94 -19.72 -3.92 62.68
CA ILE A 94 -18.55 -4.13 63.56
C ILE A 94 -18.57 -3.13 64.73
N TYR A 95 -19.00 -1.89 64.48
CA TYR A 95 -19.25 -0.87 65.51
C TYR A 95 -20.29 -1.36 66.54
N LEU A 96 -21.43 -1.88 66.06
CA LEU A 96 -22.48 -2.44 66.92
C LEU A 96 -22.03 -3.68 67.71
N ALA A 97 -21.10 -4.45 67.15
CA ALA A 97 -20.48 -5.60 67.81
C ALA A 97 -19.47 -5.20 68.91
N GLY A 98 -19.14 -3.91 69.05
CA GLY A 98 -18.24 -3.39 70.10
C GLY A 98 -16.76 -3.69 69.85
N TRP A 99 -16.39 -3.97 68.60
CA TRP A 99 -14.99 -4.26 68.25
C TRP A 99 -14.18 -2.97 68.14
N PRO A 100 -12.86 -3.00 68.38
CA PRO A 100 -12.02 -1.82 68.24
C PRO A 100 -11.91 -1.39 66.77
N TRP A 101 -11.95 -0.08 66.54
CA TRP A 101 -12.02 0.58 65.22
C TRP A 101 -10.87 0.22 64.26
N TRP A 102 -9.71 -0.21 64.75
CA TRP A 102 -8.55 -0.50 63.89
C TRP A 102 -8.66 -1.84 63.14
N ILE A 103 -9.37 -2.84 63.68
CA ILE A 103 -9.58 -4.14 63.03
C ILE A 103 -10.32 -3.98 61.67
N PRO A 104 -11.49 -3.32 61.59
CA PRO A 104 -12.18 -3.12 60.32
C PRO A 104 -11.38 -2.26 59.35
N LEU A 105 -10.58 -1.30 59.82
CA LEU A 105 -9.75 -0.47 58.94
C LEU A 105 -8.60 -1.23 58.31
N ILE A 106 -7.91 -2.11 59.04
CA ILE A 106 -6.84 -2.95 58.47
C ILE A 106 -7.43 -3.93 57.46
N ALA A 107 -8.56 -4.58 57.79
CA ALA A 107 -9.25 -5.47 56.87
C ALA A 107 -9.73 -4.74 55.60
N ALA A 108 -10.30 -3.54 55.75
CA ALA A 108 -10.72 -2.70 54.64
C ALA A 108 -9.54 -2.29 53.76
N LEU A 109 -8.41 -1.87 54.35
CA LEU A 109 -7.21 -1.50 53.61
C LEU A 109 -6.67 -2.67 52.77
N LEU A 110 -6.55 -3.86 53.37
CA LEU A 110 -6.11 -5.07 52.66
C LEU A 110 -7.05 -5.43 51.51
N LEU A 111 -8.38 -5.36 51.73
CA LEU A 111 -9.37 -5.62 50.69
C LEU A 111 -9.34 -4.60 49.56
N ILE A 112 -9.17 -3.31 49.86
CA ILE A 112 -9.08 -2.24 48.85
C ILE A 112 -7.82 -2.41 48.00
N VAL A 113 -6.66 -2.66 48.63
CA VAL A 113 -5.38 -2.82 47.91
C VAL A 113 -5.39 -4.10 47.08
N ALA A 114 -5.77 -5.24 47.66
CA ALA A 114 -5.84 -6.50 46.94
C ALA A 114 -6.89 -6.43 45.82
N GLY A 115 -8.10 -5.95 46.13
CA GLY A 115 -9.18 -5.81 45.17
C GLY A 115 -8.86 -4.88 44.01
N GLY A 116 -8.19 -3.75 44.28
CA GLY A 116 -7.74 -2.81 43.25
C GLY A 116 -6.64 -3.39 42.36
N TYR A 117 -5.66 -4.10 42.96
CA TYR A 117 -4.60 -4.76 42.19
C TYR A 117 -5.15 -5.89 41.30
N PHE A 118 -5.98 -6.77 41.86
CA PHE A 118 -6.65 -7.82 41.10
C PHE A 118 -7.64 -7.23 40.06
N GLY A 119 -8.21 -6.06 40.33
CA GLY A 119 -9.01 -5.32 39.36
C GLY A 119 -8.23 -4.95 38.11
N GLU A 120 -7.03 -4.38 38.26
CA GLU A 120 -6.18 -4.02 37.11
C GLU A 120 -5.63 -5.23 36.35
N VAL A 121 -5.27 -6.30 37.07
CA VAL A 121 -4.89 -7.57 36.42
C VAL A 121 -6.07 -8.13 35.61
N ARG A 122 -7.30 -8.04 36.15
CA ARG A 122 -8.51 -8.45 35.42
C ARG A 122 -8.80 -7.59 34.18
N VAL A 123 -8.55 -6.27 34.25
CA VAL A 123 -8.71 -5.38 33.10
C VAL A 123 -7.70 -5.73 32.01
N PHE A 124 -6.44 -5.95 32.38
CA PHE A 124 -5.41 -6.39 31.44
C PHE A 124 -5.74 -7.73 30.76
N LEU A 125 -6.16 -8.74 31.54
CA LEU A 125 -6.54 -10.03 30.99
C LEU A 125 -7.78 -9.97 30.08
N ALA A 126 -8.53 -8.86 30.11
CA ALA A 126 -9.70 -8.63 29.28
C ALA A 126 -9.41 -7.80 28.02
N ASP A 127 -8.21 -7.23 27.91
CA ASP A 127 -7.76 -6.44 26.75
C ASP A 127 -7.00 -7.36 25.79
N ASP A 128 -7.65 -7.71 24.68
CA ASP A 128 -7.10 -8.63 23.68
C ASP A 128 -6.08 -7.94 22.75
N THR A 129 -6.00 -6.61 22.79
CA THR A 129 -5.03 -5.83 21.99
C THR A 129 -3.71 -5.60 22.73
N ALA A 130 -3.71 -5.75 24.06
CA ALA A 130 -2.54 -5.47 24.88
C ALA A 130 -1.59 -6.67 24.99
N ALA A 131 -0.54 -6.70 24.17
CA ALA A 131 0.53 -7.70 24.27
C ALA A 131 1.30 -7.67 25.61
N THR A 132 1.30 -6.54 26.33
CA THR A 132 2.02 -6.39 27.60
C THR A 132 1.21 -5.64 28.65
N TRP A 133 1.41 -5.99 29.92
CA TRP A 133 0.70 -5.32 30.99
C TRP A 133 1.15 -3.87 31.15
N ARG A 134 0.21 -2.94 31.13
CA ARG A 134 0.44 -1.49 31.28
C ARG A 134 1.39 -1.12 32.43
N TYR A 135 1.28 -1.84 33.55
CA TYR A 135 2.04 -1.55 34.76
C TYR A 135 3.27 -2.45 34.92
N GLU A 136 3.68 -3.21 33.91
CA GLU A 136 4.81 -4.15 33.98
C GLU A 136 6.09 -3.46 34.50
N GLY A 137 6.42 -2.29 33.96
CA GLY A 137 7.55 -1.45 34.41
C GLY A 137 7.27 -0.52 35.59
N SER A 138 6.05 -0.50 36.14
CA SER A 138 5.62 0.47 37.16
C SER A 138 4.79 -0.11 38.31
N ARG A 139 4.86 -1.44 38.52
CA ARG A 139 4.12 -2.19 39.57
C ARG A 139 4.23 -1.56 40.97
N GLY A 140 5.41 -1.06 41.33
CA GLY A 140 5.65 -0.40 42.61
C GLY A 140 4.87 0.91 42.79
N LEU A 141 4.73 1.71 41.73
CA LEU A 141 3.94 2.94 41.75
C LEU A 141 2.44 2.65 41.80
N LEU A 142 1.97 1.62 41.09
CA LEU A 142 0.59 1.14 41.19
C LEU A 142 0.24 0.74 42.63
N LEU A 143 1.08 -0.10 43.26
CA LEU A 143 0.89 -0.54 44.65
C LEU A 143 0.89 0.65 45.62
N LEU A 144 1.82 1.60 45.45
CA LEU A 144 1.85 2.83 46.25
C LEU A 144 0.54 3.62 46.11
N GLY A 145 0.05 3.78 44.88
CA GLY A 145 -1.21 4.47 44.61
C GLY A 145 -2.42 3.82 45.27
N LEU A 146 -2.53 2.50 45.18
CA LEU A 146 -3.58 1.71 45.83
C LEU A 146 -3.54 1.85 47.36
N VAL A 147 -2.34 1.78 47.96
CA VAL A 147 -2.16 1.94 49.41
C VAL A 147 -2.56 3.35 49.83
N VAL A 148 -2.08 4.40 49.14
CA VAL A 148 -2.42 5.79 49.47
C VAL A 148 -3.93 6.01 49.38
N LYS A 149 -4.58 5.55 48.31
CA LYS A 149 -6.04 5.65 48.15
C LYS A 149 -6.78 4.90 49.28
N GLY A 150 -6.33 3.70 49.60
CA GLY A 150 -6.88 2.87 50.68
C GLY A 150 -6.76 3.53 52.06
N VAL A 151 -5.61 4.14 52.37
CA VAL A 151 -5.39 4.87 53.63
C VAL A 151 -6.33 6.07 53.76
N VAL A 152 -6.51 6.85 52.69
CA VAL A 152 -7.45 7.99 52.69
C VAL A 152 -8.90 7.52 52.87
N LEU A 153 -9.29 6.42 52.22
CA LEU A 153 -10.61 5.79 52.44
C LEU A 153 -10.80 5.32 53.88
N CYS A 154 -9.79 4.68 54.47
CA CYS A 154 -9.81 4.25 55.87
C CYS A 154 -9.88 5.44 56.84
N ALA A 155 -9.22 6.55 56.52
CA ALA A 155 -9.35 7.79 57.30
C ALA A 155 -10.79 8.32 57.27
N GLY A 156 -11.45 8.27 56.12
CA GLY A 156 -12.88 8.58 56.01
C GLY A 156 -13.76 7.71 56.91
N LEU A 157 -13.55 6.38 56.89
CA LEU A 157 -14.27 5.44 57.76
C LEU A 157 -14.01 5.71 59.26
N GLY A 158 -12.76 5.99 59.62
CA GLY A 158 -12.39 6.38 60.99
C GLY A 158 -13.07 7.67 61.45
N LEU A 159 -13.24 8.65 60.56
CA LEU A 159 -14.00 9.88 60.86
C LEU A 159 -15.49 9.60 61.05
N VAL A 160 -16.10 8.70 60.29
CA VAL A 160 -17.50 8.28 60.52
C VAL A 160 -17.63 7.58 61.87
N TRP A 161 -16.68 6.71 62.21
CA TRP A 161 -16.63 6.04 63.51
C TRP A 161 -16.53 7.07 64.66
N LEU A 162 -15.62 8.04 64.53
CA LEU A 162 -15.48 9.13 65.49
C LEU A 162 -16.75 9.97 65.60
N ALA A 163 -17.42 10.26 64.48
CA ALA A 163 -18.68 10.98 64.48
C ALA A 163 -19.79 10.21 65.22
N ALA A 164 -19.83 8.87 65.08
CA ALA A 164 -20.76 8.01 65.80
C ALA A 164 -20.52 8.06 67.32
N ASP A 165 -19.26 7.99 67.76
CA ASP A 165 -18.89 8.11 69.18
C ASP A 165 -19.16 9.51 69.75
N LEU A 166 -18.90 10.56 68.96
CA LEU A 166 -19.21 11.95 69.33
C LEU A 166 -20.72 12.20 69.43
N LEU A 167 -21.55 11.52 68.65
CA LEU A 167 -23.00 11.65 68.77
C LEU A 167 -23.51 11.15 70.13
N ILE A 168 -22.84 10.15 70.69
CA ILE A 168 -23.18 9.57 72.00
C ILE A 168 -22.63 10.43 73.16
N SER A 169 -21.47 11.06 72.96
CA SER A 169 -20.67 11.68 74.03
C SER A 169 -20.57 13.21 73.99
N ALA A 170 -21.01 13.86 72.90
CA ALA A 170 -20.80 15.28 72.63
C ALA A 170 -22.01 15.90 71.88
N PRO A 171 -22.03 17.24 71.64
CA PRO A 171 -23.12 17.89 70.93
C PRO A 171 -23.28 17.38 69.49
N ALA A 172 -24.53 17.14 69.06
CA ALA A 172 -24.85 16.60 67.74
C ALA A 172 -24.31 17.42 66.55
N LEU A 173 -24.16 18.75 66.72
CA LEU A 173 -23.56 19.63 65.70
C LEU A 173 -22.10 19.28 65.40
N LEU A 174 -21.33 18.87 66.41
CA LEU A 174 -19.93 18.47 66.23
C LEU A 174 -19.84 17.11 65.51
N ALA A 175 -20.69 16.15 65.90
CA ALA A 175 -20.80 14.87 65.22
C ALA A 175 -21.17 15.05 63.73
N LEU A 176 -22.12 15.94 63.43
CA LEU A 176 -22.51 16.28 62.07
C LEU A 176 -21.37 16.93 61.28
N ALA A 177 -20.61 17.86 61.89
CA ALA A 177 -19.46 18.48 61.25
C ALA A 177 -18.39 17.45 60.87
N VAL A 178 -18.08 16.50 61.77
CA VAL A 178 -17.12 15.42 61.50
C VAL A 178 -17.63 14.49 60.40
N ALA A 179 -18.93 14.17 60.37
CA ALA A 179 -19.53 13.38 59.28
C ALA A 179 -19.47 14.08 57.92
N ILE A 180 -19.63 15.41 57.87
CA ILE A 180 -19.45 16.20 56.63
C ILE A 180 -17.98 16.13 56.17
N VAL A 181 -17.01 16.24 57.08
CA VAL A 181 -15.59 16.08 56.77
C VAL A 181 -15.30 14.67 56.25
N ALA A 182 -15.90 13.64 56.85
CA ALA A 182 -15.80 12.26 56.38
C ALA A 182 -16.32 12.11 54.94
N ALA A 183 -17.50 12.68 54.65
CA ALA A 183 -18.07 12.69 53.30
C ALA A 183 -17.16 13.42 52.29
N PHE A 184 -16.53 14.53 52.68
CA PHE A 184 -15.54 15.23 51.85
C PHE A 184 -14.29 14.38 51.58
N VAL A 185 -13.79 13.67 52.59
CA VAL A 185 -12.65 12.76 52.45
C VAL A 185 -12.97 11.61 51.49
N PHE A 186 -14.17 11.02 51.59
CA PHE A 186 -14.64 10.00 50.63
C PHE A 186 -14.73 10.56 49.20
N ASP A 187 -15.26 11.78 49.03
CA ASP A 187 -15.34 12.44 47.74
C ASP A 187 -13.95 12.66 47.10
N ARG A 188 -12.95 13.04 47.91
CA ARG A 188 -11.61 13.46 47.45
C ARG A 188 -10.53 12.38 47.52
N CYS A 189 -10.84 11.16 47.96
CA CYS A 189 -9.87 10.07 48.12
C CYS A 189 -9.15 9.66 46.83
N HIS A 190 -9.70 9.99 45.67
CA HIS A 190 -9.18 9.65 44.35
C HIS A 190 -8.07 10.60 43.86
N ILE A 191 -7.93 11.80 44.45
CA ILE A 191 -6.97 12.82 43.99
C ILE A 191 -5.51 12.31 44.05
N PRO A 192 -5.03 11.72 45.17
CA PRO A 192 -3.65 11.22 45.23
C PRO A 192 -3.40 10.06 44.26
N ALA A 193 -4.38 9.17 44.10
CA ALA A 193 -4.32 8.06 43.14
C ALA A 193 -4.12 8.57 41.72
N ARG A 194 -4.87 9.60 41.33
CA ARG A 194 -4.78 10.23 40.01
C ARG A 194 -3.46 10.95 39.77
N ALA A 195 -2.90 11.58 40.80
CA ALA A 195 -1.57 12.19 40.71
C ALA A 195 -0.48 11.13 40.45
N ILE A 196 -0.58 9.97 41.11
CA ILE A 196 0.35 8.84 40.93
C ILE A 196 0.17 8.21 39.54
N GLU A 197 -1.07 8.02 39.08
CA GLU A 197 -1.36 7.55 37.73
C GLU A 197 -0.77 8.49 36.66
N GLY A 198 -0.88 9.81 36.85
CA GLY A 198 -0.23 10.78 35.94
C GLY A 198 1.30 10.60 35.86
N VAL A 199 1.95 10.22 36.96
CA VAL A 199 3.39 9.90 36.97
C VAL A 199 3.67 8.59 36.23
N ILE A 200 2.84 7.55 36.42
CA ILE A 200 2.97 6.29 35.68
C ILE A 200 2.89 6.54 34.18
N ARG A 201 1.90 7.33 33.74
CA ARG A 201 1.69 7.68 32.32
C ARG A 201 2.83 8.49 31.73
N SER A 202 3.44 9.39 32.49
CA SER A 202 4.59 10.17 32.01
C SER A 202 5.83 9.32 31.67
N ARG A 203 5.86 8.05 32.11
CA ARG A 203 6.97 7.11 31.85
C ARG A 203 6.69 6.13 30.71
N GLN A 204 5.49 6.17 30.12
CA GLN A 204 5.10 5.28 29.02
C GLN A 204 5.49 5.91 27.69
N SER A 205 6.14 5.14 26.83
CA SER A 205 6.35 5.52 25.43
C SER A 205 5.01 5.48 24.69
N ILE A 206 4.71 6.52 23.93
CA ILE A 206 3.47 6.63 23.16
C ILE A 206 3.83 6.53 21.68
N GLY A 207 3.17 5.63 20.95
CA GLY A 207 3.35 5.52 19.50
C GLY A 207 2.62 6.66 18.80
N PHE A 208 3.37 7.63 18.26
CA PHE A 208 2.85 8.78 17.51
C PHE A 208 3.67 8.94 16.23
N ALA A 209 3.07 9.53 15.19
CA ALA A 209 3.66 9.67 13.85
C ALA A 209 4.14 8.32 13.29
N GLU A 210 5.44 8.14 13.09
CA GLU A 210 6.05 6.92 12.54
C GLU A 210 5.87 5.69 13.44
N ASN A 211 5.63 5.89 14.73
CA ASN A 211 5.40 4.80 15.67
C ASN A 211 3.90 4.49 15.89
N ALA A 212 3.01 5.18 15.17
CA ALA A 212 1.57 4.89 15.22
C ALA A 212 1.26 3.59 14.44
N THR A 213 0.37 2.78 14.99
CA THR A 213 -0.05 1.49 14.44
C THR A 213 -1.55 1.50 14.12
N GLY A 214 -2.03 0.47 13.41
CA GLY A 214 -3.45 0.23 13.15
C GLY A 214 -4.32 0.00 14.40
N GLU A 215 -3.72 -0.04 15.60
CA GLU A 215 -4.41 -0.12 16.89
C GLU A 215 -4.42 1.21 17.65
N THR A 216 -3.81 2.24 17.08
CA THR A 216 -3.73 3.57 17.66
C THR A 216 -5.00 4.36 17.33
N ILE A 217 -5.49 5.17 18.27
CA ILE A 217 -6.57 6.13 18.03
C ILE A 217 -6.03 7.54 18.22
N LEU A 218 -6.18 8.36 17.18
CA LEU A 218 -5.75 9.74 17.20
C LEU A 218 -6.85 10.62 17.80
N TYR A 219 -6.52 11.40 18.83
CA TYR A 219 -7.44 12.30 19.49
C TYR A 219 -7.01 13.76 19.27
N LEU A 220 -7.83 14.51 18.53
CA LEU A 220 -7.61 15.92 18.17
C LEU A 220 -8.62 16.83 18.89
N ARG A 221 -8.17 18.01 19.30
CA ARG A 221 -9.02 19.03 19.94
C ARG A 221 -8.33 20.37 20.05
N SER A 222 -9.13 21.43 20.18
CA SER A 222 -8.66 22.72 20.66
C SER A 222 -8.22 22.64 22.12
N PHE A 223 -7.09 23.28 22.44
CA PHE A 223 -6.61 23.38 23.82
C PHE A 223 -7.61 24.10 24.74
N ASP A 224 -8.43 25.02 24.25
CA ASP A 224 -9.42 25.69 25.10
C ASP A 224 -10.51 24.73 25.60
N ASP A 225 -10.79 23.67 24.83
CA ASP A 225 -11.81 22.67 25.14
C ASP A 225 -11.31 21.53 26.05
N ASP A 226 -10.02 21.50 26.43
CA ASP A 226 -9.46 20.59 27.45
C ASP A 226 -10.17 20.70 28.81
N THR A 227 -10.87 21.81 29.02
CA THR A 227 -11.58 22.13 30.27
C THR A 227 -13.04 21.69 30.26
N ALA A 228 -13.55 21.17 29.14
CA ALA A 228 -14.92 20.68 29.05
C ALA A 228 -15.15 19.51 30.03
N LEU A 229 -16.16 19.66 30.89
CA LEU A 229 -16.48 18.71 31.95
C LEU A 229 -17.84 18.05 31.69
N VAL A 230 -17.87 16.73 31.72
CA VAL A 230 -19.10 15.93 31.61
C VAL A 230 -19.29 15.12 32.89
N TYR A 231 -20.50 15.08 33.43
CA TYR A 231 -20.83 14.19 34.53
C TYR A 231 -20.88 12.73 34.05
N ALA A 232 -19.94 11.92 34.54
CA ALA A 232 -19.84 10.51 34.24
C ALA A 232 -20.10 9.69 35.52
N PRO A 233 -21.15 8.85 35.55
CA PRO A 233 -21.39 7.90 36.63
C PRO A 233 -20.24 6.90 36.81
N VAL A 234 -19.58 6.56 35.72
CA VAL A 234 -18.37 5.73 35.67
C VAL A 234 -17.31 6.53 34.93
N ALA A 235 -16.52 7.27 35.70
CA ALA A 235 -15.39 8.07 35.23
C ALA A 235 -14.27 7.20 34.64
N SER A 236 -14.04 6.04 35.24
CA SER A 236 -13.21 4.95 34.71
C SER A 236 -13.53 3.68 35.47
N THR A 237 -13.18 2.52 34.91
CA THR A 237 -13.25 1.22 35.59
C THR A 237 -11.96 0.89 36.36
N ARG A 238 -11.02 1.84 36.43
CA ARG A 238 -9.64 1.63 36.90
C ARG A 238 -9.45 1.95 38.38
N TRP A 239 -8.32 1.52 38.95
CA TRP A 239 -7.97 1.66 40.36
C TRP A 239 -7.99 3.11 40.89
N TYR A 240 -7.70 4.09 40.03
CA TYR A 240 -7.71 5.52 40.36
C TYR A 240 -9.09 6.18 40.22
N ALA A 241 -10.13 5.42 39.86
CA ALA A 241 -11.49 5.94 39.69
C ALA A 241 -12.02 6.59 40.98
N PRO A 242 -12.84 7.65 40.87
CA PRO A 242 -13.55 8.20 42.00
C PRO A 242 -14.59 7.22 42.56
N VAL A 243 -14.77 7.23 43.89
CA VAL A 243 -15.74 6.33 44.57
C VAL A 243 -17.18 6.84 44.42
N LEU A 244 -17.35 8.15 44.30
CA LEU A 244 -18.62 8.79 43.97
C LEU A 244 -18.57 9.31 42.53
N PRO A 245 -19.66 9.24 41.77
CA PRO A 245 -19.79 9.92 40.48
C PRO A 245 -19.38 11.41 40.50
N GLN A 246 -18.64 11.85 39.49
CA GLN A 246 -18.08 13.20 39.39
C GLN A 246 -18.14 13.72 37.96
N ARG A 247 -17.81 15.01 37.82
CA ARG A 247 -17.49 15.57 36.51
C ARG A 247 -16.06 15.22 36.14
N VAL A 248 -15.87 14.62 34.98
CA VAL A 248 -14.57 14.30 34.39
C VAL A 248 -14.34 15.14 33.16
N ARG A 249 -13.08 15.25 32.76
CA ARG A 249 -12.76 15.91 31.49
C ARG A 249 -13.21 15.05 30.33
N PHE A 250 -13.64 15.69 29.26
CA PHE A 250 -14.16 15.00 28.10
C PHE A 250 -13.17 13.97 27.50
N GLU A 251 -11.90 14.35 27.39
CA GLU A 251 -10.81 13.46 26.93
C GLU A 251 -10.62 12.21 27.82
N GLU A 252 -10.83 12.36 29.12
CA GLU A 252 -10.70 11.23 30.05
C GLU A 252 -11.87 10.27 29.92
N LEU A 253 -13.08 10.79 29.65
CA LEU A 253 -14.25 9.96 29.36
C LEU A 253 -14.01 9.12 28.11
N VAL A 254 -13.55 9.74 27.02
CA VAL A 254 -13.20 9.06 25.77
C VAL A 254 -12.19 7.97 26.09
N GLU A 255 -11.01 8.34 26.62
CA GLU A 255 -9.95 7.38 26.95
C GLU A 255 -10.46 6.20 27.81
N ALA A 256 -11.20 6.46 28.87
CA ALA A 256 -11.65 5.42 29.79
C ALA A 256 -12.53 4.35 29.13
N TRP A 257 -13.18 4.67 28.01
CA TRP A 257 -14.12 3.78 27.31
C TRP A 257 -13.59 3.28 25.95
N THR A 258 -12.71 4.03 25.27
CA THR A 258 -12.05 3.60 24.02
C THR A 258 -11.18 2.36 24.19
N PHE A 259 -10.54 2.21 25.36
CA PHE A 259 -9.46 1.25 25.60
C PHE A 259 -9.86 -0.24 25.51
N ASN A 260 -11.15 -0.58 25.45
CA ASN A 260 -11.55 -1.97 25.22
C ASN A 260 -11.45 -2.38 23.73
N GLU A 261 -11.24 -1.42 22.82
CA GLU A 261 -11.31 -1.62 21.37
C GLU A 261 -10.02 -1.17 20.64
N ALA A 262 -9.01 -0.68 21.39
CA ALA A 262 -7.75 -0.15 20.86
C ALA A 262 -6.62 -0.13 21.89
N ALA A 263 -5.38 -0.33 21.43
CA ALA A 263 -4.19 -0.44 22.28
C ALA A 263 -3.75 0.90 22.91
N GLN A 264 -3.99 2.03 22.23
CA GLN A 264 -3.64 3.36 22.75
C GLN A 264 -4.47 4.49 22.13
N VAL A 265 -4.80 5.49 22.94
CA VAL A 265 -5.35 6.78 22.51
C VAL A 265 -4.27 7.85 22.64
N VAL A 266 -3.98 8.59 21.58
CA VAL A 266 -2.83 9.50 21.49
C VAL A 266 -3.23 10.90 21.01
N ALA A 267 -2.58 11.94 21.53
CA ALA A 267 -2.87 13.33 21.22
C ALA A 267 -1.59 14.19 21.30
N ILE A 268 -1.63 15.37 20.68
CA ILE A 268 -0.59 16.38 20.86
C ILE A 268 -0.75 17.06 22.24
N GLY A 269 0.36 17.25 22.95
CA GLY A 269 0.42 18.00 24.20
C GLY A 269 0.63 19.50 23.98
N ARG A 270 0.26 20.32 24.97
CA ARG A 270 0.49 21.77 24.87
C ARG A 270 1.98 22.08 24.96
N PRO A 271 2.52 23.00 24.16
CA PRO A 271 3.90 23.46 24.31
C PRO A 271 4.18 23.93 25.74
N GLY A 272 5.18 23.34 26.40
CA GLY A 272 5.57 23.69 27.77
C GLY A 272 4.75 23.05 28.91
N GLU A 273 3.83 22.12 28.61
CA GLU A 273 3.09 21.37 29.64
C GLU A 273 4.06 20.52 30.48
N ARG A 274 4.17 20.80 31.79
CA ARG A 274 5.15 20.16 32.68
C ARG A 274 4.83 18.71 33.04
N ARG A 275 3.54 18.33 33.01
CA ARG A 275 3.07 16.98 33.35
C ARG A 275 1.83 16.64 32.53
N PRO A 276 1.81 15.49 31.82
CA PRO A 276 0.64 15.09 31.07
C PRO A 276 -0.51 14.81 32.03
N SER A 277 -1.65 15.39 31.72
CA SER A 277 -2.88 15.17 32.46
C SER A 277 -3.57 13.86 32.04
N LEU A 278 -4.44 13.28 32.89
CA LEU A 278 -5.10 11.98 32.61
C LEU A 278 -5.99 12.02 31.35
N GLY A 279 -5.86 11.04 30.46
CA GLY A 279 -6.51 11.04 29.14
C GLY A 279 -5.61 10.45 28.07
N ALA A 280 -5.72 10.92 26.83
CA ALA A 280 -4.88 10.47 25.72
C ALA A 280 -3.38 10.70 26.01
N GLY A 281 -2.54 9.75 25.55
CA GLY A 281 -1.10 9.86 25.64
C GLY A 281 -0.58 11.09 24.88
N ARG A 282 0.29 11.88 25.51
CA ARG A 282 0.86 13.10 24.92
C ARG A 282 2.14 12.84 24.14
N SER A 283 2.16 13.32 22.91
CA SER A 283 3.39 13.59 22.17
C SER A 283 3.61 15.10 22.04
N TYR A 284 4.86 15.57 22.16
CA TYR A 284 5.22 16.99 22.14
C TYR A 284 6.04 17.29 20.89
N TRP A 285 5.59 18.28 20.12
CA TRP A 285 6.19 18.68 18.84
C TRP A 285 6.40 20.19 18.81
N THR A 286 7.24 20.64 17.88
CA THR A 286 7.44 22.08 17.63
C THR A 286 6.34 22.61 16.71
N ASP A 287 6.13 23.93 16.71
CA ASP A 287 5.13 24.61 15.87
C ASP A 287 5.29 24.32 14.37
N GLU A 288 6.50 23.96 13.93
CA GLU A 288 6.82 23.65 12.53
C GLU A 288 6.58 22.18 12.15
N THR A 289 6.53 21.25 13.11
CA THR A 289 6.54 19.79 12.85
C THR A 289 5.27 19.06 13.26
N TRP A 290 4.43 19.67 14.11
CA TRP A 290 3.26 19.01 14.68
C TRP A 290 2.18 18.67 13.65
N GLN A 291 1.96 19.53 12.64
CA GLN A 291 0.96 19.32 11.58
C GLN A 291 1.26 18.06 10.78
N GLU A 292 2.52 17.90 10.43
CA GLU A 292 3.02 16.73 9.69
C GLU A 292 2.93 15.45 10.55
N ALA A 293 3.24 15.55 11.84
CA ALA A 293 3.08 14.45 12.77
C ALA A 293 1.61 14.00 12.94
N VAL A 294 0.64 14.94 12.92
CA VAL A 294 -0.79 14.63 12.89
C VAL A 294 -1.17 13.88 11.62
N ARG A 295 -0.74 14.37 10.45
CA ARG A 295 -1.01 13.72 9.16
C ARG A 295 -0.53 12.27 9.15
N ARG A 296 0.73 12.04 9.54
CA ARG A 296 1.30 10.68 9.63
C ARG A 296 0.52 9.78 10.58
N THR A 297 0.14 10.31 11.74
CA THR A 297 -0.64 9.54 12.73
C THR A 297 -2.03 9.21 12.20
N ALA A 298 -2.71 10.17 11.56
CA ALA A 298 -4.06 9.99 11.01
C ALA A 298 -4.10 8.94 9.88
N ALA A 299 -3.04 8.88 9.05
CA ALA A 299 -2.92 7.87 8.01
C ALA A 299 -2.79 6.44 8.57
N ARG A 300 -2.12 6.30 9.73
CA ARG A 300 -1.77 5.00 10.36
C ARG A 300 -2.76 4.51 11.40
N CYS A 301 -3.52 5.41 12.04
CA CYS A 301 -4.40 5.08 13.15
C CYS A 301 -5.67 4.34 12.70
N LYS A 302 -6.27 3.58 13.62
CA LYS A 302 -7.58 2.92 13.48
C LYS A 302 -8.72 3.91 13.27
N ALA A 303 -8.74 4.94 14.10
CA ALA A 303 -9.79 5.95 14.13
C ALA A 303 -9.24 7.31 14.58
N VAL A 304 -9.91 8.37 14.16
CA VAL A 304 -9.64 9.75 14.57
C VAL A 304 -10.84 10.26 15.35
N ILE A 305 -10.64 10.71 16.58
CA ILE A 305 -11.67 11.33 17.41
C ILE A 305 -11.32 12.80 17.56
N VAL A 306 -12.21 13.67 17.08
CA VAL A 306 -12.01 15.12 17.08
C VAL A 306 -13.05 15.78 17.97
N VAL A 307 -12.63 16.64 18.88
CA VAL A 307 -13.56 17.47 19.66
C VAL A 307 -13.77 18.81 18.96
N ALA A 308 -15.02 19.10 18.64
CA ALA A 308 -15.44 20.34 18.02
C ALA A 308 -15.07 21.54 18.90
N GLY A 309 -14.45 22.56 18.31
CA GLY A 309 -13.86 23.72 18.96
C GLY A 309 -14.53 25.04 18.62
N THR A 310 -14.43 26.03 19.51
CA THR A 310 -14.94 27.40 19.31
C THR A 310 -13.87 28.39 18.83
N THR A 311 -12.68 27.93 18.41
CA THR A 311 -11.62 28.73 17.80
C THR A 311 -11.37 28.35 16.33
N GLU A 312 -10.63 29.17 15.57
CA GLU A 312 -10.37 28.96 14.12
C GLU A 312 -9.44 27.77 13.83
N GLY A 313 -8.56 27.39 14.77
CA GLY A 313 -7.52 26.38 14.55
C GLY A 313 -8.04 24.99 14.17
N LEU A 314 -9.26 24.63 14.59
CA LEU A 314 -9.88 23.35 14.27
C LEU A 314 -10.29 23.21 12.79
N GLY A 315 -10.56 24.33 12.11
CA GLY A 315 -10.98 24.29 10.70
C GLY A 315 -9.93 23.65 9.80
N TRP A 316 -8.65 23.95 10.05
CA TRP A 316 -7.52 23.34 9.33
C TRP A 316 -7.39 21.84 9.61
N GLU A 317 -7.64 21.40 10.84
CA GLU A 317 -7.53 19.98 11.21
C GLU A 317 -8.58 19.16 10.44
N ILE A 318 -9.82 19.64 10.39
CA ILE A 318 -10.92 18.96 9.69
C ILE A 318 -10.71 19.00 8.16
N SER A 319 -10.29 20.14 7.60
CA SER A 319 -10.00 20.23 6.16
C SER A 319 -8.86 19.30 5.77
N THR A 320 -7.83 19.19 6.61
CA THR A 320 -6.72 18.26 6.41
C THR A 320 -7.18 16.81 6.43
N LEU A 321 -8.01 16.40 7.40
CA LEU A 321 -8.55 15.04 7.45
C LEU A 321 -9.45 14.73 6.23
N SER A 322 -10.17 15.74 5.72
CA SER A 322 -10.95 15.66 4.48
C SER A 322 -10.06 15.45 3.25
N GLU A 323 -9.03 16.29 3.06
CA GLU A 323 -8.05 16.18 1.97
C GLU A 323 -7.29 14.86 1.97
N MET A 324 -6.99 14.33 3.17
CA MET A 324 -6.35 13.04 3.35
C MET A 324 -7.26 11.82 3.10
N GLY A 325 -8.58 12.03 2.96
CA GLY A 325 -9.54 10.93 2.75
C GLY A 325 -9.74 10.04 3.98
N VAL A 326 -9.48 10.52 5.20
CA VAL A 326 -9.60 9.73 6.45
C VAL A 326 -10.90 10.00 7.22
N LEU A 327 -11.85 10.73 6.64
CA LEU A 327 -13.12 11.07 7.28
C LEU A 327 -13.97 9.83 7.61
N GLY A 328 -13.90 8.77 6.81
CA GLY A 328 -14.64 7.51 7.04
C GLY A 328 -14.28 6.82 8.37
N LYS A 329 -13.12 7.15 8.95
CA LYS A 329 -12.69 6.70 10.29
C LYS A 329 -12.65 7.82 11.32
N THR A 330 -13.33 8.95 11.06
CA THR A 330 -13.32 10.14 11.92
C THR A 330 -14.66 10.33 12.66
N LEU A 331 -14.61 10.49 13.98
CA LEU A 331 -15.72 10.91 14.83
C LEU A 331 -15.54 12.35 15.29
N LEU A 332 -16.52 13.20 15.00
CA LEU A 332 -16.54 14.61 15.38
C LEU A 332 -17.49 14.79 16.57
N LEU A 333 -16.95 15.01 17.76
CA LEU A 333 -17.71 15.12 19.01
C LEU A 333 -18.12 16.58 19.27
N LEU A 334 -19.40 16.81 19.56
CA LEU A 334 -19.96 18.12 19.90
C LEU A 334 -20.17 18.22 21.43
N PRO A 335 -19.26 18.87 22.19
CA PRO A 335 -19.38 18.95 23.65
C PRO A 335 -20.65 19.70 24.09
N PRO A 336 -21.16 19.45 25.31
CA PRO A 336 -22.35 20.14 25.80
C PRO A 336 -22.00 21.59 26.15
N ASP A 337 -22.62 22.54 25.46
CA ASP A 337 -22.35 23.97 25.54
C ASP A 337 -23.65 24.77 25.31
N THR A 338 -23.60 26.09 25.43
CA THR A 338 -24.72 26.98 25.07
C THR A 338 -25.19 26.74 23.62
N PRO A 339 -26.50 26.96 23.32
CA PRO A 339 -27.03 26.77 21.96
C PRO A 339 -26.25 27.56 20.89
N GLU A 340 -25.82 28.78 21.20
CA GLU A 340 -25.05 29.63 20.30
C GLU A 340 -23.67 29.05 19.99
N ASN A 341 -22.93 28.59 21.02
CA ASN A 341 -21.64 27.93 20.82
C ASN A 341 -21.78 26.61 20.08
N THR A 342 -22.87 25.88 20.31
CA THR A 342 -23.16 24.60 19.62
C THR A 342 -23.39 24.82 18.13
N GLU A 343 -24.20 25.82 17.77
CA GLU A 343 -24.40 26.24 16.38
C GLU A 343 -23.09 26.68 15.71
N GLN A 344 -22.26 27.44 16.44
CA GLN A 344 -20.96 27.87 15.93
C GLN A 344 -19.99 26.70 15.69
N ARG A 345 -19.93 25.74 16.61
CA ARG A 345 -19.12 24.50 16.47
C ARG A 345 -19.59 23.69 15.25
N TYR A 346 -20.90 23.50 15.11
CA TYR A 346 -21.50 22.77 13.98
C TYR A 346 -21.20 23.42 12.63
N ARG A 347 -21.41 24.74 12.51
CA ARG A 347 -21.14 25.49 11.27
C ARG A 347 -19.68 25.46 10.85
N ARG A 348 -18.76 25.46 11.81
CA ARG A 348 -17.33 25.40 11.50
C ARG A 348 -16.89 24.04 10.99
N ILE A 349 -17.40 22.96 11.58
CA ILE A 349 -17.14 21.61 11.10
C ILE A 349 -17.62 21.48 9.64
N THR A 350 -18.87 21.86 9.40
CA THR A 350 -19.53 21.71 8.09
C THR A 350 -18.93 22.64 7.03
N ALA A 351 -18.46 23.83 7.42
CA ALA A 351 -17.70 24.70 6.52
C ALA A 351 -16.29 24.14 6.21
N ALA A 352 -15.63 23.52 7.20
CA ALA A 352 -14.27 22.99 7.06
C ALA A 352 -14.19 21.68 6.26
N SER A 353 -15.25 20.86 6.27
CA SER A 353 -15.30 19.64 5.46
C SER A 353 -15.41 19.93 3.96
N ASN A 354 -15.87 21.13 3.56
CA ASN A 354 -16.02 21.62 2.18
C ASN A 354 -16.87 20.71 1.28
N ARG A 355 -17.99 20.19 1.80
CA ARG A 355 -18.89 19.27 1.09
C ARG A 355 -20.24 19.93 0.84
N GLU A 356 -20.42 20.48 -0.36
CA GLU A 356 -21.65 21.21 -0.74
C GLU A 356 -22.91 20.34 -0.79
N HIS A 357 -22.77 19.02 -0.86
CA HIS A 357 -23.87 18.05 -1.00
C HIS A 357 -24.39 17.51 0.35
N ASP A 358 -23.72 17.82 1.46
CA ASP A 358 -24.12 17.30 2.78
C ASP A 358 -25.37 18.04 3.27
N ALA A 359 -26.40 17.29 3.71
CA ALA A 359 -27.57 17.88 4.34
C ALA A 359 -27.22 18.44 5.72
N LEU A 360 -27.62 19.67 6.00
CA LEU A 360 -27.27 20.40 7.23
C LEU A 360 -28.48 20.65 8.13
N VAL A 361 -28.22 20.71 9.42
CA VAL A 361 -29.19 20.99 10.48
C VAL A 361 -29.13 22.47 10.82
N ASP A 362 -30.26 23.16 10.66
CA ASP A 362 -30.41 24.61 10.90
C ASP A 362 -31.19 24.95 12.17
N ASP A 363 -31.91 23.97 12.73
CA ASP A 363 -32.68 24.14 13.96
C ASP A 363 -31.81 23.97 15.23
N ARG A 364 -31.84 24.97 16.12
CA ARG A 364 -31.04 25.00 17.35
C ARG A 364 -31.42 23.91 18.35
N LEU A 365 -32.68 23.52 18.40
CA LEU A 365 -33.16 22.48 19.31
C LEU A 365 -32.72 21.10 18.80
N ALA A 366 -32.80 20.87 17.49
CA ALA A 366 -32.28 19.67 16.82
C ALA A 366 -30.77 19.53 17.00
N LEU A 367 -29.99 20.61 16.87
CA LEU A 367 -28.54 20.61 17.13
C LEU A 367 -28.19 20.16 18.57
N SER A 368 -29.07 20.43 19.54
CA SER A 368 -28.86 20.01 20.93
C SER A 368 -29.05 18.50 21.13
N ALA A 369 -29.65 17.81 20.16
CA ALA A 369 -29.80 16.36 20.14
C ALA A 369 -28.65 15.63 19.42
N ILE A 370 -27.65 16.36 18.91
CA ILE A 370 -26.52 15.80 18.16
C ILE A 370 -25.27 15.80 19.04
N PRO A 371 -24.94 14.69 19.73
CA PRO A 371 -23.67 14.55 20.46
C PRO A 371 -22.46 14.41 19.55
N ALA A 372 -22.62 13.86 18.34
CA ALA A 372 -21.52 13.57 17.44
C ALA A 372 -21.95 13.56 15.98
N MET A 373 -20.97 13.72 15.09
CA MET A 373 -21.09 13.49 13.66
C MET A 373 -20.00 12.54 13.21
N GLY A 374 -20.28 11.71 12.22
CA GLY A 374 -19.28 10.84 11.59
C GLY A 374 -19.51 10.79 10.09
N TYR A 375 -18.77 9.92 9.42
CA TYR A 375 -18.95 9.69 7.99
C TYR A 375 -19.04 8.20 7.72
N THR A 376 -19.82 7.84 6.70
CA THR A 376 -19.81 6.48 6.18
C THR A 376 -18.52 6.22 5.39
N ALA A 377 -18.23 4.95 5.09
CA ALA A 377 -17.15 4.60 4.17
C ALA A 377 -17.34 5.22 2.76
N GLY A 378 -18.58 5.50 2.36
CA GLY A 378 -18.90 6.25 1.13
C GLY A 378 -18.67 7.75 1.23
N GLY A 379 -18.25 8.26 2.40
CA GLY A 379 -17.99 9.66 2.67
C GLY A 379 -19.24 10.51 2.95
N GLU A 380 -20.40 9.91 3.19
CA GLU A 380 -21.63 10.65 3.51
C GLU A 380 -21.63 11.04 4.99
N LEU A 381 -22.01 12.29 5.28
CA LEU A 381 -22.14 12.79 6.64
C LEU A 381 -23.29 12.10 7.38
N VAL A 382 -23.01 11.61 8.60
CA VAL A 382 -24.00 10.98 9.49
C VAL A 382 -24.11 11.78 10.78
N HIS A 383 -25.33 12.17 11.16
CA HIS A 383 -25.61 12.80 12.43
C HIS A 383 -26.01 11.74 13.47
N TYR A 384 -25.18 11.55 14.49
CA TYR A 384 -25.58 10.71 15.62
C TYR A 384 -26.56 11.48 16.49
N VAL A 385 -27.71 10.89 16.79
CA VAL A 385 -28.81 11.56 17.51
C VAL A 385 -29.12 10.84 18.82
N SER A 386 -29.25 11.61 19.90
CA SER A 386 -29.68 11.14 21.22
C SER A 386 -30.50 12.23 21.91
N PHE A 387 -31.33 11.83 22.89
CA PHE A 387 -31.99 12.79 23.75
C PHE A 387 -31.00 13.42 24.75
N GLY A 388 -30.12 14.29 24.25
CA GLY A 388 -29.15 15.06 25.02
C GLY A 388 -27.71 14.56 24.93
N ARG A 389 -26.79 15.48 25.21
CA ARG A 389 -25.35 15.30 25.08
C ARG A 389 -24.71 14.89 26.40
N ASP A 390 -25.05 13.70 26.86
CA ASP A 390 -24.52 13.11 28.10
C ASP A 390 -23.45 12.06 27.84
N TRP A 391 -22.78 11.61 28.91
CA TRP A 391 -21.69 10.64 28.83
C TRP A 391 -22.07 9.37 28.04
N ALA A 392 -23.31 8.90 28.17
CA ALA A 392 -23.79 7.69 27.52
C ALA A 392 -23.93 7.91 26.01
N ALA A 393 -24.38 9.08 25.58
CA ALA A 393 -24.47 9.41 24.16
C ALA A 393 -23.10 9.43 23.47
N TYR A 394 -22.08 10.02 24.10
CA TYR A 394 -20.71 10.03 23.56
C TYR A 394 -20.11 8.63 23.48
N VAL A 395 -20.20 7.86 24.57
CA VAL A 395 -19.69 6.48 24.61
C VAL A 395 -20.42 5.60 23.60
N SER A 396 -21.74 5.79 23.42
CA SER A 396 -22.50 5.08 22.38
C SER A 396 -22.04 5.43 20.97
N ALA A 397 -21.83 6.72 20.65
CA ALA A 397 -21.35 7.15 19.33
C ALA A 397 -19.95 6.61 19.03
N GLU A 398 -19.05 6.69 20.00
CA GLU A 398 -17.69 6.17 19.91
C GLU A 398 -17.67 4.65 19.73
N THR A 399 -18.36 3.93 20.61
CA THR A 399 -18.45 2.47 20.54
C THR A 399 -19.05 2.04 19.20
N HIS A 400 -20.08 2.75 18.73
CA HIS A 400 -20.68 2.48 17.43
C HIS A 400 -19.66 2.65 16.30
N LEU A 401 -18.93 3.77 16.22
CA LEU A 401 -17.95 3.97 15.15
C LEU A 401 -16.87 2.89 15.19
N LEU A 402 -16.28 2.62 16.36
CA LEU A 402 -15.22 1.61 16.48
C LEU A 402 -15.72 0.22 16.07
N ARG A 403 -16.97 -0.10 16.42
CA ARG A 403 -17.65 -1.32 15.99
C ARG A 403 -17.94 -1.35 14.49
N THR A 404 -18.26 -0.21 13.89
CA THR A 404 -18.42 -0.10 12.44
C THR A 404 -17.09 -0.29 11.71
N LEU A 405 -16.00 0.27 12.23
CA LEU A 405 -14.66 0.10 11.65
C LEU A 405 -14.14 -1.34 11.81
N SER A 406 -14.51 -2.03 12.90
CA SER A 406 -14.26 -3.47 13.06
C SER A 406 -15.30 -4.36 12.37
N GLY A 407 -16.28 -3.76 11.67
CA GLY A 407 -17.34 -4.46 10.95
C GLY A 407 -18.33 -5.23 11.81
N THR A 408 -18.34 -5.04 13.12
CA THR A 408 -19.33 -5.61 14.05
C THR A 408 -20.67 -4.87 14.03
N GLN A 409 -20.73 -3.71 13.37
CA GLN A 409 -21.94 -2.89 13.28
C GLN A 409 -22.03 -2.14 11.96
N GLN A 410 -23.25 -1.80 11.55
CA GLN A 410 -23.52 -0.94 10.40
C GLN A 410 -24.19 0.35 10.85
N PHE A 411 -24.01 1.40 10.05
CA PHE A 411 -24.91 2.54 10.10
C PHE A 411 -26.31 2.11 9.70
N GLU A 412 -27.31 2.73 10.30
CA GLU A 412 -28.71 2.55 9.91
C GLU A 412 -28.93 2.91 8.43
N ASP A 413 -29.86 2.19 7.80
CA ASP A 413 -30.29 2.47 6.43
C ASP A 413 -30.82 3.90 6.28
N VAL A 414 -30.65 4.47 5.09
CA VAL A 414 -31.26 5.75 4.73
C VAL A 414 -32.77 5.67 4.86
N GLY A 415 -33.36 6.59 5.62
CA GLY A 415 -34.80 6.63 5.87
C GLY A 415 -35.24 5.70 7.00
N ASN A 416 -34.34 5.20 7.84
CA ASN A 416 -34.73 4.41 9.01
C ASN A 416 -35.69 5.18 9.92
N LEU A 417 -35.37 6.43 10.29
CA LEU A 417 -36.27 7.27 11.09
C LEU A 417 -37.52 7.67 10.31
N THR A 418 -37.42 7.83 9.00
CA THR A 418 -38.59 8.06 8.13
C THR A 418 -39.56 6.87 8.18
N ARG A 419 -39.06 5.64 8.01
CA ARG A 419 -39.85 4.42 8.14
C ARG A 419 -40.42 4.29 9.55
N LEU A 420 -39.61 4.61 10.57
CA LEU A 420 -40.07 4.62 11.96
C LEU A 420 -41.20 5.64 12.15
N GLU A 421 -41.11 6.86 11.62
CA GLU A 421 -42.17 7.88 11.66
C GLU A 421 -43.44 7.43 10.93
N GLU A 422 -43.32 6.85 9.73
CA GLU A 422 -44.45 6.29 8.97
C GLU A 422 -45.14 5.14 9.75
N ILE A 423 -44.35 4.31 10.46
CA ILE A 423 -44.88 3.30 11.38
C ILE A 423 -45.46 3.95 12.66
N THR A 424 -45.02 5.15 13.04
CA THR A 424 -45.48 5.88 14.23
C THR A 424 -46.87 6.48 14.05
N GLU A 425 -47.54 6.35 12.89
CA GLU A 425 -49.00 6.59 12.81
C GLU A 425 -49.81 5.52 13.57
N ASP A 426 -49.18 4.38 13.92
CA ASP A 426 -49.77 3.35 14.78
C ASP A 426 -49.78 3.77 16.27
N PRO A 427 -50.96 3.86 16.92
CA PRO A 427 -51.08 4.23 18.32
C PRO A 427 -50.27 3.33 19.29
N VAL A 428 -50.08 2.05 18.96
CA VAL A 428 -49.30 1.11 19.78
C VAL A 428 -47.80 1.41 19.68
N ALA A 429 -47.32 1.80 18.51
CA ALA A 429 -45.93 2.22 18.31
C ALA A 429 -45.64 3.56 19.01
N GLN A 430 -46.58 4.51 18.94
CA GLN A 430 -46.51 5.78 19.71
C GLN A 430 -46.46 5.53 21.21
N ALA A 431 -47.32 4.65 21.73
CA ALA A 431 -47.35 4.33 23.15
C ALA A 431 -46.06 3.62 23.61
N PHE A 432 -45.47 2.76 22.76
CA PHE A 432 -44.15 2.18 23.02
C PHE A 432 -43.06 3.26 23.09
N ALA A 433 -43.03 4.19 22.12
CA ALA A 433 -42.07 5.29 22.12
C ALA A 433 -42.22 6.17 23.36
N LEU A 434 -43.43 6.56 23.74
CA LEU A 434 -43.71 7.35 24.94
C LEU A 434 -43.29 6.62 26.22
N SER A 435 -43.65 5.33 26.34
CA SER A 435 -43.47 4.56 27.56
C SER A 435 -42.02 4.10 27.77
N VAL A 436 -41.38 3.57 26.73
CA VAL A 436 -40.06 2.93 26.82
C VAL A 436 -38.95 3.90 26.45
N ARG A 437 -39.06 4.63 25.33
CA ARG A 437 -38.00 5.52 24.84
C ARG A 437 -38.00 6.89 25.51
N MET A 438 -39.16 7.53 25.64
CA MET A 438 -39.28 8.90 26.20
C MET A 438 -39.40 8.91 27.73
N GLY A 439 -39.75 7.78 28.35
CA GLY A 439 -39.91 7.66 29.80
C GLY A 439 -41.13 8.41 30.33
N ARG A 440 -42.19 8.50 29.52
CA ARG A 440 -43.49 9.09 29.82
C ARG A 440 -44.59 8.01 29.73
N PRO A 441 -44.51 6.95 30.55
CA PRO A 441 -45.43 5.81 30.44
C PRO A 441 -46.89 6.16 30.76
N GLY A 442 -47.14 7.17 31.59
CA GLY A 442 -48.48 7.68 31.83
C GLY A 442 -49.13 8.28 30.58
N ASP A 443 -48.38 9.00 29.76
CA ASP A 443 -48.89 9.56 28.49
C ASP A 443 -49.09 8.47 27.44
N GLY A 444 -48.18 7.50 27.38
CA GLY A 444 -48.33 6.31 26.53
C GLY A 444 -49.54 5.46 26.93
N ARG A 445 -49.79 5.29 28.23
CA ARG A 445 -50.98 4.61 28.75
C ARG A 445 -52.24 5.42 28.45
N GLN A 446 -52.24 6.73 28.66
CA GLN A 446 -53.38 7.60 28.40
C GLN A 446 -53.78 7.57 26.92
N LEU A 447 -52.81 7.60 26.01
CA LEU A 447 -53.04 7.43 24.57
C LEU A 447 -53.81 6.13 24.27
N LEU A 448 -53.40 5.01 24.89
CA LEU A 448 -54.05 3.71 24.70
C LEU A 448 -55.40 3.62 25.43
N ASP A 449 -55.56 4.27 26.59
CA ASP A 449 -56.83 4.38 27.31
C ASP A 449 -57.87 5.14 26.47
N ASP A 450 -57.47 6.27 25.89
CA ASP A 450 -58.32 7.09 25.03
C ASP A 450 -58.74 6.32 23.77
N LEU A 451 -57.81 5.55 23.18
CA LEU A 451 -58.08 4.71 22.00
C LEU A 451 -59.02 3.53 22.32
N LEU A 452 -58.90 2.90 23.50
CA LEU A 452 -59.83 1.85 23.94
C LEU A 452 -61.22 2.39 24.31
N ALA A 453 -61.30 3.66 24.73
CA ALA A 453 -62.56 4.33 25.03
C ALA A 453 -63.33 4.73 23.77
N ASP A 454 -62.65 4.99 22.65
CA ASP A 454 -63.26 5.26 21.34
C ASP A 454 -63.67 3.95 20.62
N GLY A 455 -64.69 3.29 21.19
CA GLY A 455 -65.01 1.88 20.91
C GLY A 455 -65.49 1.52 19.50
N ASP A 456 -65.83 2.50 18.65
CA ASP A 456 -66.35 2.29 17.29
C ASP A 456 -65.24 2.22 16.21
N ALA A 457 -63.98 2.51 16.57
CA ALA A 457 -62.87 2.63 15.61
C ALA A 457 -61.95 1.41 15.49
N LEU A 458 -62.02 0.42 16.40
CA LEU A 458 -61.06 -0.70 16.49
C LEU A 458 -61.71 -2.07 16.23
N THR A 459 -61.00 -2.95 15.50
CA THR A 459 -61.39 -4.37 15.39
C THR A 459 -61.12 -5.12 16.70
N ASP A 460 -61.71 -6.30 16.91
CA ASP A 460 -61.45 -7.12 18.11
C ASP A 460 -59.96 -7.51 18.25
N ALA A 461 -59.26 -7.71 17.14
CA ALA A 461 -57.82 -7.98 17.12
C ALA A 461 -56.99 -6.74 17.52
N ASP A 462 -57.37 -5.55 17.03
CA ASP A 462 -56.72 -4.29 17.41
C ASP A 462 -56.97 -3.96 18.88
N ARG A 463 -58.17 -4.25 19.39
CA ARG A 463 -58.50 -4.06 20.80
C ARG A 463 -57.65 -4.94 21.71
N GLU A 464 -57.42 -6.20 21.35
CA GLU A 464 -56.53 -7.10 22.09
C GLU A 464 -55.07 -6.60 22.03
N ARG A 465 -54.61 -6.20 20.85
CA ARG A 465 -53.28 -5.64 20.61
C ARG A 465 -53.02 -4.38 21.45
N VAL A 466 -53.98 -3.45 21.48
CA VAL A 466 -53.94 -2.21 22.26
C VAL A 466 -54.00 -2.51 23.76
N ALA A 467 -54.79 -3.50 24.19
CA ALA A 467 -54.84 -3.92 25.60
C ALA A 467 -53.51 -4.53 26.09
N ILE A 468 -52.83 -5.34 25.26
CA ILE A 468 -51.48 -5.85 25.57
C ILE A 468 -50.47 -4.69 25.65
N ALA A 469 -50.52 -3.76 24.70
CA ALA A 469 -49.68 -2.56 24.72
C ALA A 469 -49.94 -1.69 25.96
N ARG A 470 -51.20 -1.60 26.40
CA ARG A 470 -51.60 -0.85 27.60
C ARG A 470 -51.08 -1.51 28.87
N ALA A 471 -51.15 -2.84 28.96
CA ALA A 471 -50.54 -3.58 30.06
C ALA A 471 -49.02 -3.34 30.11
N ALA A 472 -48.36 -3.26 28.95
CA ALA A 472 -46.94 -2.92 28.86
C ALA A 472 -46.66 -1.47 29.32
N ALA A 473 -47.48 -0.49 28.92
CA ALA A 473 -47.38 0.89 29.38
C ALA A 473 -47.58 1.00 30.91
N LEU A 474 -48.56 0.28 31.46
CA LEU A 474 -48.83 0.22 32.89
C LEU A 474 -47.67 -0.42 33.67
N LEU A 475 -47.07 -1.48 33.13
CA LEU A 475 -45.85 -2.07 33.70
C LEU A 475 -44.70 -1.07 33.73
N ALA A 476 -44.55 -0.24 32.68
CA ALA A 476 -43.53 0.79 32.64
C ALA A 476 -43.76 1.92 33.68
N GLU A 477 -45.02 2.28 33.94
CA GLU A 477 -45.43 3.31 34.90
C GLU A 477 -45.29 2.86 36.35
N GLU A 478 -45.97 1.77 36.71
CA GLU A 478 -46.13 1.32 38.10
C GLU A 478 -45.05 0.32 38.54
N LYS A 479 -44.35 -0.30 37.58
CA LYS A 479 -43.36 -1.37 37.81
C LYS A 479 -43.93 -2.56 38.59
N ASP A 480 -45.22 -2.82 38.39
CA ASP A 480 -45.96 -3.89 39.02
C ASP A 480 -46.52 -4.83 37.94
N ALA A 481 -45.96 -6.04 37.87
CA ALA A 481 -46.36 -7.04 36.88
C ALA A 481 -47.72 -7.67 37.16
N ASP A 482 -48.18 -7.68 38.42
CA ASP A 482 -49.50 -8.20 38.76
C ASP A 482 -50.59 -7.20 38.33
N LEU A 483 -50.34 -5.90 38.51
CA LEU A 483 -51.22 -4.84 37.97
C LEU A 483 -51.26 -4.86 36.44
N ALA A 484 -50.11 -5.01 35.78
CA ALA A 484 -50.05 -5.14 34.33
C ALA A 484 -50.79 -6.40 33.83
N ARG A 485 -50.64 -7.53 34.52
CA ARG A 485 -51.34 -8.78 34.19
C ARG A 485 -52.85 -8.66 34.39
N ALA A 486 -53.30 -7.95 35.42
CA ALA A 486 -54.73 -7.68 35.64
C ALA A 486 -55.35 -6.76 34.57
N ALA A 487 -54.52 -5.98 33.88
CA ALA A 487 -54.93 -5.12 32.77
C ALA A 487 -55.05 -5.86 31.42
N LEU A 488 -54.61 -7.13 31.33
CA LEU A 488 -54.76 -7.95 30.13
C LEU A 488 -56.19 -8.52 30.01
N PRO A 489 -56.71 -8.74 28.78
CA PRO A 489 -57.97 -9.43 28.55
C PRO A 489 -57.98 -10.87 29.09
N ASP A 490 -59.15 -11.34 29.56
CA ASP A 490 -59.31 -12.69 30.10
C ASP A 490 -58.88 -13.77 29.09
N ARG A 491 -58.06 -14.72 29.55
CA ARG A 491 -57.54 -15.83 28.73
C ARG A 491 -58.64 -16.86 28.43
N THR A 492 -59.30 -16.72 27.28
CA THR A 492 -60.26 -17.72 26.76
C THR A 492 -59.57 -18.82 25.96
N ALA A 493 -60.30 -19.88 25.58
CA ALA A 493 -59.76 -21.01 24.81
C ALA A 493 -59.28 -20.65 23.38
N SER A 494 -59.56 -19.43 22.90
CA SER A 494 -59.13 -18.91 21.59
C SER A 494 -58.14 -17.73 21.71
N ALA A 495 -57.40 -17.62 22.82
CA ALA A 495 -56.43 -16.55 23.03
C ALA A 495 -55.35 -16.52 21.94
N SER A 496 -54.98 -15.32 21.47
CA SER A 496 -53.92 -15.19 20.46
C SER A 496 -52.55 -15.64 21.00
N PRO A 497 -51.61 -16.00 20.10
CA PRO A 497 -50.23 -16.27 20.49
C PRO A 497 -49.57 -15.09 21.22
N ALA A 498 -49.89 -13.85 20.82
CA ALA A 498 -49.35 -12.64 21.43
C ALA A 498 -49.86 -12.45 22.87
N LEU A 499 -51.16 -12.68 23.12
CA LEU A 499 -51.74 -12.62 24.46
C LEU A 499 -51.15 -13.70 25.37
N THR A 500 -50.96 -14.92 24.85
CA THR A 500 -50.31 -16.01 25.60
C THR A 500 -48.86 -15.66 25.96
N ALA A 501 -48.09 -15.17 25.00
CA ALA A 501 -46.71 -14.73 25.22
C ALA A 501 -46.63 -13.56 26.22
N ALA A 502 -47.62 -12.66 26.24
CA ALA A 502 -47.68 -11.56 27.20
C ALA A 502 -47.88 -12.07 28.64
N TYR A 503 -48.79 -13.03 28.85
CA TYR A 503 -48.98 -13.68 30.15
C TYR A 503 -47.71 -14.42 30.62
N GLU A 504 -46.98 -15.06 29.72
CA GLU A 504 -45.73 -15.76 30.02
C GLU A 504 -44.59 -14.80 30.34
N THR A 505 -44.43 -13.74 29.56
CA THR A 505 -43.41 -12.69 29.76
C THR A 505 -43.59 -12.03 31.13
N LEU A 506 -44.83 -11.67 31.50
CA LEU A 506 -45.16 -11.12 32.82
C LEU A 506 -44.98 -12.12 33.97
N GLY A 507 -44.95 -13.43 33.68
CA GLY A 507 -44.67 -14.49 34.65
C GLY A 507 -43.20 -14.90 34.74
N SER A 508 -42.36 -14.42 33.82
CA SER A 508 -40.95 -14.77 33.73
C SER A 508 -40.09 -13.98 34.71
N SER A 509 -38.78 -14.27 34.76
CA SER A 509 -37.81 -13.47 35.52
C SER A 509 -37.44 -12.15 34.84
N ASP A 510 -37.80 -11.94 33.57
CA ASP A 510 -37.48 -10.73 32.79
C ASP A 510 -38.76 -9.95 32.44
N GLN A 511 -39.36 -9.36 33.48
CA GLN A 511 -40.61 -8.60 33.41
C GLN A 511 -40.34 -7.18 32.90
N SER A 512 -39.96 -7.04 31.63
CA SER A 512 -39.74 -5.74 31.01
C SER A 512 -40.95 -5.29 30.18
N ALA A 513 -41.34 -4.03 30.33
CA ALA A 513 -42.39 -3.42 29.51
C ALA A 513 -42.04 -3.49 28.02
N GLU A 514 -40.77 -3.33 27.67
CA GLU A 514 -40.27 -3.44 26.29
C GLU A 514 -40.54 -4.83 25.69
N ALA A 515 -40.27 -5.92 26.44
CA ALA A 515 -40.54 -7.27 25.96
C ALA A 515 -42.03 -7.49 25.67
N VAL A 516 -42.93 -6.94 26.50
CA VAL A 516 -44.38 -7.04 26.29
C VAL A 516 -44.83 -6.20 25.09
N PHE A 517 -44.30 -4.97 24.92
CA PHE A 517 -44.59 -4.15 23.73
C PHE A 517 -44.15 -4.83 22.43
N ARG A 518 -42.97 -5.47 22.39
CA ARG A 518 -42.45 -6.15 21.19
C ARG A 518 -43.37 -7.24 20.65
N LEU A 519 -44.22 -7.85 21.49
CA LEU A 519 -45.20 -8.87 21.06
C LEU A 519 -46.26 -8.30 20.12
N VAL A 520 -46.52 -6.99 20.21
CA VAL A 520 -47.63 -6.30 19.53
C VAL A 520 -47.19 -5.15 18.62
N LEU A 521 -45.91 -4.81 18.57
CA LEU A 521 -45.38 -3.87 17.58
C LEU A 521 -45.49 -4.43 16.15
N PRO A 522 -45.51 -3.61 15.09
CA PRO A 522 -45.36 -4.04 13.70
C PRO A 522 -44.06 -4.83 13.47
N VAL A 523 -44.01 -5.74 12.49
CA VAL A 523 -42.85 -6.64 12.26
C VAL A 523 -41.58 -5.85 11.98
N GLU A 524 -41.71 -4.73 11.28
CA GLU A 524 -40.67 -3.78 10.92
C GLU A 524 -40.05 -3.12 12.18
N LEU A 525 -40.82 -3.00 13.28
CA LEU A 525 -40.34 -2.56 14.60
C LEU A 525 -39.92 -3.72 15.51
N ARG A 526 -40.19 -4.98 15.12
CA ARG A 526 -39.73 -6.20 15.81
C ARG A 526 -38.35 -6.65 15.33
N GLU A 527 -37.93 -6.23 14.13
CA GLU A 527 -36.66 -6.61 13.52
C GLU A 527 -35.47 -6.01 14.27
N THR A 528 -35.05 -6.68 15.34
CA THR A 528 -33.64 -7.03 15.48
C THR A 528 -33.52 -8.48 15.02
N ALA A 529 -32.52 -8.76 14.18
CA ALA A 529 -32.13 -10.07 13.63
C ALA A 529 -32.71 -11.30 14.33
N ALA A 530 -33.11 -12.31 13.55
CA ALA A 530 -33.53 -13.64 14.02
C ALA A 530 -32.76 -14.05 15.27
N PRO A 531 -33.41 -14.61 16.32
CA PRO A 531 -32.78 -14.84 17.62
C PRO A 531 -31.46 -15.58 17.44
N VAL A 532 -30.39 -14.81 17.58
CA VAL A 532 -29.03 -15.31 17.39
C VAL A 532 -28.74 -16.24 18.56
N ARG A 533 -28.29 -17.46 18.25
CA ARG A 533 -27.89 -18.41 19.30
C ARG A 533 -26.62 -17.88 19.95
N HIS A 534 -26.72 -17.48 21.21
CA HIS A 534 -25.59 -17.04 22.04
C HIS A 534 -25.24 -18.13 23.05
N GLU A 535 -23.96 -18.47 23.16
CA GLU A 535 -23.48 -19.44 24.14
C GLU A 535 -23.03 -18.75 25.43
N LYS A 536 -23.32 -19.33 26.60
CA LYS A 536 -22.89 -18.74 27.88
C LYS A 536 -22.49 -19.81 28.88
N ALA A 537 -21.25 -19.74 29.36
CA ALA A 537 -20.76 -20.68 30.36
C ALA A 537 -21.01 -20.21 31.79
N SER A 538 -21.16 -21.17 32.72
CA SER A 538 -21.15 -20.86 34.15
C SER A 538 -19.80 -20.25 34.57
N THR A 539 -19.79 -19.40 35.59
CA THR A 539 -18.56 -18.68 36.00
C THR A 539 -17.39 -19.62 36.31
N THR A 540 -17.66 -20.76 36.95
CA THR A 540 -16.64 -21.76 37.29
C THR A 540 -16.03 -22.40 36.05
N VAL A 541 -16.88 -22.80 35.09
CA VAL A 541 -16.44 -23.42 33.83
C VAL A 541 -15.69 -22.41 32.98
N ALA A 542 -16.21 -21.18 32.86
CA ALA A 542 -15.57 -20.10 32.13
C ALA A 542 -14.18 -19.76 32.68
N VAL A 543 -14.03 -19.62 34.00
CA VAL A 543 -12.71 -19.37 34.62
C VAL A 543 -11.74 -20.51 34.33
N ARG A 544 -12.21 -21.75 34.34
CA ARG A 544 -11.35 -22.91 34.08
C ARG A 544 -10.94 -23.02 32.62
N LEU A 545 -11.85 -22.74 31.69
CA LEU A 545 -11.55 -22.65 30.25
C LEU A 545 -10.50 -21.56 29.99
N MET A 546 -10.69 -20.36 30.53
CA MET A 546 -9.73 -19.25 30.39
C MET A 546 -8.35 -19.62 30.94
N GLN A 547 -8.27 -20.28 32.11
CA GLN A 547 -6.99 -20.77 32.64
C GLN A 547 -6.28 -21.74 31.70
N LEU A 548 -7.03 -22.62 31.03
CA LEU A 548 -6.47 -23.60 30.10
C LEU A 548 -6.02 -22.93 28.80
N TRP A 549 -6.80 -22.00 28.24
CA TRP A 549 -6.41 -21.24 27.05
C TRP A 549 -5.19 -20.36 27.29
N PHE A 550 -5.11 -19.66 28.42
CA PHE A 550 -3.91 -18.89 28.79
C PHE A 550 -2.69 -19.79 28.97
N ALA A 551 -2.85 -20.91 29.68
CA ALA A 551 -1.75 -21.86 29.86
C ALA A 551 -1.32 -22.48 28.52
N ALA A 552 -2.25 -22.71 27.60
CA ALA A 552 -1.98 -23.22 26.26
C ALA A 552 -1.17 -22.20 25.44
N SER A 553 -1.64 -20.95 25.37
CA SER A 553 -0.95 -19.85 24.67
C SER A 553 0.46 -19.60 25.24
N GLU A 554 0.62 -19.63 26.57
CA GLU A 554 1.94 -19.49 27.20
C GLU A 554 2.91 -20.64 26.83
N MET A 555 2.39 -21.86 26.58
CA MET A 555 3.23 -22.97 26.11
C MET A 555 3.56 -22.83 24.62
N GLU A 556 2.65 -22.28 23.82
CA GLU A 556 2.88 -21.97 22.41
C GLU A 556 4.00 -20.94 22.24
N ASP A 557 3.93 -19.82 22.97
CA ASP A 557 4.97 -18.77 22.97
C ASP A 557 6.36 -19.30 23.38
N LYS A 558 6.39 -20.36 24.19
CA LYS A 558 7.62 -21.03 24.66
C LYS A 558 8.04 -22.20 23.76
N GLU A 559 7.39 -22.39 22.61
CA GLU A 559 7.61 -23.48 21.65
C GLU A 559 7.49 -24.89 22.28
N ARG A 560 6.69 -25.03 23.36
CA ARG A 560 6.43 -26.30 24.06
C ARG A 560 5.19 -27.00 23.49
N HIS A 561 5.24 -27.36 22.21
CA HIS A 561 4.08 -27.82 21.44
C HIS A 561 3.34 -29.05 22.02
N ALA A 562 4.04 -29.98 22.69
CA ALA A 562 3.40 -31.14 23.34
C ALA A 562 2.58 -30.76 24.58
N ASP A 563 3.07 -29.81 25.39
CA ASP A 563 2.35 -29.30 26.55
C ASP A 563 1.18 -28.41 26.12
N PHE A 564 1.38 -27.62 25.06
CA PHE A 564 0.34 -26.84 24.40
C PHE A 564 -0.84 -27.72 23.97
N LEU A 565 -0.56 -28.80 23.23
CA LEU A 565 -1.55 -29.79 22.82
C LEU A 565 -2.33 -30.36 24.02
N GLY A 566 -1.63 -30.71 25.11
CA GLY A 566 -2.25 -31.24 26.32
C GLY A 566 -3.21 -30.25 27.00
N LYS A 567 -2.87 -28.95 27.03
CA LYS A 567 -3.74 -27.90 27.59
C LYS A 567 -4.93 -27.60 26.70
N ALA A 568 -4.73 -27.51 25.39
CA ALA A 568 -5.80 -27.30 24.41
C ALA A 568 -6.82 -28.45 24.42
N GLN A 569 -6.35 -29.70 24.45
CA GLN A 569 -7.24 -30.87 24.54
C GLN A 569 -8.04 -30.91 25.84
N ALA A 570 -7.42 -30.52 26.96
CA ALA A 570 -8.13 -30.42 28.24
C ALA A 570 -9.22 -29.34 28.21
N ALA A 571 -9.01 -28.23 27.50
CA ALA A 571 -10.02 -27.20 27.29
C ALA A 571 -11.16 -27.70 26.40
N SER A 572 -10.85 -28.39 25.29
CA SER A 572 -11.85 -28.99 24.39
C SER A 572 -12.73 -30.00 25.11
N ASN A 573 -12.12 -30.91 25.89
CA ASN A 573 -12.86 -31.90 26.67
C ASN A 573 -13.77 -31.25 27.73
N LEU A 574 -13.31 -30.19 28.38
CA LEU A 574 -14.09 -29.44 29.36
C LEU A 574 -15.28 -28.74 28.70
N ALA A 575 -15.07 -28.10 27.55
CA ALA A 575 -16.13 -27.45 26.79
C ALA A 575 -17.19 -28.46 26.31
N GLY A 576 -16.76 -29.60 25.75
CA GLY A 576 -17.64 -30.67 25.32
C GLY A 576 -18.46 -31.30 26.46
N ALA A 577 -17.87 -31.46 27.65
CA ALA A 577 -18.58 -31.95 28.83
C ALA A 577 -19.70 -31.02 29.34
N HIS A 578 -19.69 -29.75 28.90
CA HIS A 578 -20.67 -28.74 29.28
C HIS A 578 -21.53 -28.26 28.08
N GLU A 579 -21.50 -28.97 26.94
CA GLU A 579 -22.28 -28.65 25.73
C GLU A 579 -22.00 -27.21 25.20
N LEU A 580 -20.75 -26.76 25.37
CA LEU A 580 -20.27 -25.46 24.90
C LEU A 580 -19.57 -25.63 23.54
N GLU A 581 -20.36 -25.64 22.46
CA GLU A 581 -19.90 -25.92 21.10
C GLU A 581 -18.90 -24.88 20.57
N LEU A 582 -19.10 -23.58 20.84
CA LEU A 582 -18.15 -22.56 20.39
C LEU A 582 -16.85 -22.62 21.20
N ALA A 583 -16.90 -22.84 22.51
CA ALA A 583 -15.70 -23.02 23.34
C ALA A 583 -14.92 -24.26 22.94
N ARG A 584 -15.64 -25.31 22.55
CA ARG A 584 -15.05 -26.56 22.04
C ARG A 584 -14.38 -26.33 20.70
N ALA A 585 -15.06 -25.67 19.75
CA ALA A 585 -14.50 -25.32 18.45
C ALA A 585 -13.22 -24.49 18.59
N MET A 586 -13.21 -23.45 19.43
CA MET A 586 -12.02 -22.64 19.70
C MET A 586 -10.87 -23.49 20.27
N SER A 587 -11.18 -24.36 21.23
CA SER A 587 -10.17 -25.27 21.81
C SER A 587 -9.65 -26.28 20.79
N ASP A 588 -10.50 -26.77 19.88
CA ASP A 588 -10.14 -27.69 18.80
C ASP A 588 -9.24 -27.01 17.75
N VAL A 589 -9.41 -25.71 17.48
CA VAL A 589 -8.48 -24.96 16.63
C VAL A 589 -7.10 -24.81 17.27
N MET A 590 -7.04 -24.57 18.59
CA MET A 590 -5.76 -24.60 19.32
C MET A 590 -5.11 -26.00 19.28
N VAL A 591 -5.92 -27.07 19.37
CA VAL A 591 -5.44 -28.44 19.16
C VAL A 591 -4.88 -28.62 17.75
N ALA A 592 -5.58 -28.12 16.72
CA ALA A 592 -5.13 -28.21 15.33
C ALA A 592 -3.81 -27.46 15.11
N THR A 593 -3.66 -26.27 15.68
CA THR A 593 -2.41 -25.48 15.68
C THR A 593 -1.26 -26.24 16.35
N ALA A 594 -1.51 -26.85 17.51
CA ALA A 594 -0.52 -27.67 18.20
C ALA A 594 -0.10 -28.91 17.38
N LEU A 595 -1.06 -29.53 16.68
CA LEU A 595 -0.81 -30.67 15.79
C LEU A 595 0.03 -30.28 14.58
N ALA A 596 -0.23 -29.11 13.98
CA ALA A 596 0.57 -28.56 12.88
C ALA A 596 2.04 -28.40 13.30
N ALA A 597 2.27 -27.75 14.45
CA ALA A 597 3.62 -27.55 15.01
C ALA A 597 4.34 -28.86 15.39
N LEU A 598 3.59 -29.92 15.74
CA LEU A 598 4.12 -31.27 15.99
C LEU A 598 4.31 -32.11 14.71
N VAL A 599 4.25 -31.49 13.52
CA VAL A 599 4.43 -32.14 12.21
C VAL A 599 3.37 -33.22 11.97
N ARG A 600 2.11 -32.96 12.37
CA ARG A 600 0.93 -33.81 12.12
C ARG A 600 -0.11 -33.06 11.25
N PRO A 601 0.24 -32.61 10.03
CA PRO A 601 -0.58 -31.71 9.23
C PRO A 601 -1.92 -32.31 8.80
N ALA A 602 -1.98 -33.62 8.53
CA ALA A 602 -3.23 -34.28 8.10
C ALA A 602 -4.30 -34.29 9.20
N GLU A 603 -3.89 -34.43 10.46
CA GLU A 603 -4.81 -34.40 11.61
C GLU A 603 -5.26 -32.98 11.93
N ALA A 604 -4.35 -32.01 11.82
CA ALA A 604 -4.65 -30.59 11.94
C ALA A 604 -5.64 -30.14 10.86
N GLU A 605 -5.41 -30.52 9.59
CA GLU A 605 -6.30 -30.19 8.48
C GLU A 605 -7.70 -30.76 8.68
N ALA A 606 -7.79 -32.04 9.06
CA ALA A 606 -9.08 -32.71 9.30
C ALA A 606 -9.88 -32.01 10.41
N LEU A 607 -9.21 -31.63 11.51
CA LEU A 607 -9.85 -30.94 12.63
C LEU A 607 -10.28 -29.52 12.28
N ALA A 608 -9.46 -28.76 11.55
CA ALA A 608 -9.81 -27.42 11.10
C ALA A 608 -11.02 -27.43 10.13
N ARG A 609 -11.07 -28.38 9.18
CA ARG A 609 -12.24 -28.56 8.30
C ARG A 609 -13.49 -28.97 9.07
N ASP A 610 -13.35 -29.84 10.08
CA ASP A 610 -14.46 -30.22 10.95
C ASP A 610 -15.04 -28.99 11.67
N VAL A 611 -14.18 -28.16 12.30
CA VAL A 611 -14.59 -26.90 12.94
C VAL A 611 -15.37 -25.98 11.97
N LEU A 612 -14.87 -25.80 10.75
CA LEU A 612 -15.53 -24.97 9.73
C LEU A 612 -16.91 -25.53 9.29
N SER A 613 -17.15 -26.83 9.46
CA SER A 613 -18.43 -27.46 9.11
C SER A 613 -19.48 -27.44 10.24
N ARG A 614 -19.08 -27.09 11.47
CA ARG A 614 -19.98 -27.11 12.64
C ARG A 614 -21.00 -25.98 12.59
N ASP A 615 -22.18 -26.24 13.14
CA ASP A 615 -23.21 -25.23 13.43
C ASP A 615 -22.86 -24.52 14.74
N LEU A 616 -22.15 -23.39 14.63
CA LEU A 616 -21.66 -22.62 15.77
C LEU A 616 -22.68 -21.52 16.15
N PRO A 617 -22.89 -21.27 17.46
CA PRO A 617 -23.57 -20.07 17.92
C PRO A 617 -22.79 -18.82 17.47
N ALA A 618 -23.46 -17.71 17.17
CA ALA A 618 -22.78 -16.55 16.58
C ALA A 618 -21.73 -15.94 17.51
N ASP A 619 -22.00 -15.99 18.82
CA ASP A 619 -21.01 -15.67 19.84
C ASP A 619 -21.15 -16.55 21.08
N GLY A 620 -20.12 -16.49 21.93
CA GLY A 620 -20.07 -17.16 23.22
C GLY A 620 -19.42 -16.30 24.27
N SER A 621 -20.11 -16.12 25.41
CA SER A 621 -19.61 -15.38 26.55
C SER A 621 -19.00 -16.33 27.59
N TYR A 622 -17.68 -16.27 27.74
CA TYR A 622 -16.92 -17.00 28.75
C TYR A 622 -16.33 -15.98 29.73
N ALA A 623 -16.97 -15.90 30.91
CA ALA A 623 -16.69 -14.91 31.95
C ALA A 623 -17.08 -13.48 31.52
N ARG A 624 -16.13 -12.66 31.07
CA ARG A 624 -16.39 -11.31 30.53
C ARG A 624 -15.95 -11.14 29.07
N LYS A 625 -15.32 -12.17 28.49
CA LYS A 625 -14.94 -12.18 27.08
C LYS A 625 -16.06 -12.76 26.25
N THR A 626 -16.25 -12.18 25.07
CA THR A 626 -17.18 -12.67 24.06
C THR A 626 -16.34 -13.04 22.85
N PHE A 627 -16.44 -14.29 22.42
CA PHE A 627 -15.77 -14.79 21.21
C PHE A 627 -16.82 -14.95 20.13
N ARG A 628 -16.49 -14.59 18.89
CA ARG A 628 -17.39 -14.80 17.75
C ARG A 628 -17.10 -16.13 17.09
N SER A 629 -18.12 -16.77 16.52
CA SER A 629 -17.89 -17.93 15.65
C SER A 629 -17.03 -17.59 14.45
N SER A 630 -17.11 -16.35 13.95
CA SER A 630 -16.34 -15.88 12.81
C SER A 630 -14.83 -15.84 13.10
N ASP A 631 -14.44 -15.41 14.30
CA ASP A 631 -13.03 -15.37 14.73
C ASP A 631 -12.47 -16.80 14.82
N VAL A 632 -13.23 -17.73 15.42
CA VAL A 632 -12.86 -19.15 15.50
C VAL A 632 -12.74 -19.80 14.11
N ARG A 633 -13.58 -19.40 13.16
CA ARG A 633 -13.51 -19.86 11.76
C ARG A 633 -12.28 -19.30 11.05
N ASP A 634 -11.93 -18.04 11.28
CA ASP A 634 -10.73 -17.42 10.72
C ASP A 634 -9.46 -18.09 11.27
N ASP A 635 -9.41 -18.42 12.56
CA ASP A 635 -8.30 -19.19 13.15
C ASP A 635 -8.20 -20.59 12.51
N ALA A 636 -9.35 -21.23 12.23
CA ALA A 636 -9.37 -22.52 11.53
C ALA A 636 -8.89 -22.39 10.07
N ASP A 637 -9.25 -21.34 9.35
CA ASP A 637 -8.72 -21.05 8.01
C ASP A 637 -7.20 -20.84 8.05
N ALA A 638 -6.69 -20.12 9.06
CA ALA A 638 -5.25 -19.88 9.24
C ALA A 638 -4.49 -21.20 9.41
N VAL A 639 -5.02 -22.12 10.22
CA VAL A 639 -4.47 -23.48 10.34
C VAL A 639 -4.46 -24.18 8.98
N LEU A 640 -5.56 -24.11 8.20
CA LEU A 640 -5.59 -24.71 6.86
C LEU A 640 -4.54 -24.13 5.92
N LEU A 641 -4.37 -22.80 5.90
CA LEU A 641 -3.37 -22.14 5.07
C LEU A 641 -1.94 -22.55 5.43
N ASP A 642 -1.68 -22.87 6.69
CA ASP A 642 -0.37 -23.35 7.17
C ASP A 642 -0.10 -24.82 6.80
N VAL A 643 -1.09 -25.71 6.98
CA VAL A 643 -0.89 -27.17 6.83
C VAL A 643 -1.06 -27.70 5.41
N ILE A 644 -1.77 -26.98 4.53
CA ILE A 644 -1.96 -27.38 3.13
C ILE A 644 -0.63 -27.28 2.37
N ASP A 645 -0.27 -28.36 1.66
CA ASP A 645 0.99 -28.44 0.91
C ASP A 645 1.03 -27.50 -0.31
N ARG A 646 1.71 -26.36 -0.14
CA ARG A 646 1.89 -25.31 -1.14
C ARG A 646 2.86 -25.70 -2.27
N SER A 647 3.61 -26.79 -2.14
CA SER A 647 4.53 -27.24 -3.21
C SER A 647 3.75 -27.73 -4.44
N THR A 648 2.54 -28.25 -4.22
CA THR A 648 1.63 -28.71 -5.27
C THR A 648 0.70 -27.60 -5.75
N ARG A 649 0.37 -27.62 -7.05
CA ARG A 649 -0.63 -26.69 -7.62
C ARG A 649 -2.01 -26.87 -6.98
N ASP A 650 -2.42 -28.11 -6.74
CA ASP A 650 -3.72 -28.41 -6.12
C ASP A 650 -3.83 -27.86 -4.70
N GLY A 651 -2.73 -27.90 -3.93
CA GLY A 651 -2.65 -27.28 -2.61
C GLY A 651 -2.74 -25.76 -2.66
N ARG A 652 -2.01 -25.10 -3.58
CA ARG A 652 -2.13 -23.63 -3.74
C ARG A 652 -3.53 -23.19 -4.15
N LEU A 653 -4.18 -23.92 -5.05
CA LEU A 653 -5.61 -23.70 -5.39
C LEU A 653 -6.55 -23.98 -4.20
N ALA A 654 -6.21 -24.92 -3.31
CA ALA A 654 -6.98 -25.16 -2.10
C ALA A 654 -6.86 -24.00 -1.11
N CYS A 655 -5.68 -23.39 -0.96
CA CYS A 655 -5.50 -22.17 -0.17
C CYS A 655 -6.31 -20.99 -0.72
N ILE A 656 -6.34 -20.80 -2.05
CA ILE A 656 -7.19 -19.77 -2.68
C ILE A 656 -8.65 -20.00 -2.33
N ARG A 657 -9.17 -21.23 -2.41
CA ARG A 657 -10.57 -21.53 -2.03
C ARG A 657 -10.86 -21.27 -0.55
N VAL A 658 -9.90 -21.50 0.34
CA VAL A 658 -10.04 -21.15 1.77
C VAL A 658 -10.18 -19.64 1.92
N LEU A 659 -9.31 -18.86 1.27
CA LEU A 659 -9.36 -17.40 1.30
C LEU A 659 -10.63 -16.84 0.64
N GLU A 660 -11.13 -17.42 -0.45
CA GLU A 660 -12.40 -17.02 -1.08
C GLU A 660 -13.57 -17.25 -0.11
N ALA A 661 -13.62 -18.41 0.54
CA ALA A 661 -14.66 -18.71 1.53
C ALA A 661 -14.55 -17.80 2.75
N GLN A 662 -13.34 -17.44 3.16
CA GLN A 662 -13.09 -16.48 4.23
C GLN A 662 -13.56 -15.08 3.84
N TYR A 663 -13.23 -14.63 2.62
CA TYR A 663 -13.67 -13.35 2.07
C TYR A 663 -15.19 -13.25 2.05
N GLU A 664 -15.88 -14.24 1.48
CA GLU A 664 -17.35 -14.24 1.40
C GLU A 664 -18.01 -14.20 2.78
N ARG A 665 -17.44 -14.92 3.77
CA ARG A 665 -17.91 -14.84 5.15
C ARG A 665 -17.69 -13.44 5.74
N ARG A 666 -16.47 -12.92 5.69
CA ARG A 666 -16.13 -11.60 6.24
C ARG A 666 -16.95 -10.50 5.56
N HIS A 667 -17.10 -10.55 4.24
CA HIS A 667 -17.92 -9.61 3.48
C HIS A 667 -19.41 -9.73 3.83
N GLY A 668 -19.95 -10.95 3.93
CA GLY A 668 -21.34 -11.20 4.33
C GLY A 668 -21.64 -10.76 5.77
N GLU A 669 -20.66 -10.86 6.67
CA GLU A 669 -20.69 -10.33 8.04
C GLU A 669 -20.39 -8.83 8.11
N ASN A 670 -20.14 -8.18 6.96
CA ASN A 670 -19.76 -6.77 6.81
C ASN A 670 -18.47 -6.37 7.57
N ARG A 671 -17.54 -7.30 7.74
CA ARG A 671 -16.16 -7.10 8.19
C ARG A 671 -15.30 -6.54 7.06
N ARG A 672 -15.61 -5.32 6.61
CA ARG A 672 -15.02 -4.72 5.40
C ARG A 672 -13.51 -4.59 5.41
N SER A 673 -12.90 -4.13 6.51
CA SER A 673 -11.44 -4.03 6.63
C SER A 673 -10.78 -5.39 6.45
N GLU A 674 -11.29 -6.38 7.19
CA GLU A 674 -10.76 -7.74 7.19
C GLU A 674 -11.03 -8.47 5.86
N ALA A 675 -12.15 -8.17 5.20
CA ALA A 675 -12.44 -8.64 3.86
C ALA A 675 -11.50 -8.00 2.82
N ALA A 676 -11.17 -6.72 2.95
CA ALA A 676 -10.20 -6.05 2.09
C ALA A 676 -8.79 -6.64 2.25
N GLU A 677 -8.40 -6.98 3.49
CA GLU A 677 -7.16 -7.72 3.78
C GLU A 677 -7.17 -9.10 3.11
N THR A 678 -8.24 -9.88 3.26
CA THR A 678 -8.37 -11.16 2.57
C THR A 678 -8.36 -11.00 1.05
N ALA A 679 -8.94 -9.94 0.50
CA ALA A 679 -8.88 -9.64 -0.94
C ALA A 679 -7.46 -9.28 -1.41
N ARG A 680 -6.67 -8.55 -0.61
CA ARG A 680 -5.24 -8.33 -0.88
C ARG A 680 -4.47 -9.65 -0.87
N ASP A 681 -4.74 -10.52 0.10
CA ASP A 681 -4.09 -11.82 0.18
C ASP A 681 -4.48 -12.70 -1.01
N LEU A 682 -5.76 -12.74 -1.38
CA LEU A 682 -6.22 -13.38 -2.62
C LEU A 682 -5.49 -12.84 -3.85
N ALA A 683 -5.29 -11.52 -3.94
CA ALA A 683 -4.53 -10.93 -5.03
C ALA A 683 -3.09 -11.47 -5.04
N LEU A 684 -2.39 -11.44 -3.90
CA LEU A 684 -1.02 -11.96 -3.75
C LEU A 684 -0.92 -13.44 -4.14
N TRP A 685 -1.81 -14.29 -3.65
CA TRP A 685 -1.82 -15.72 -3.97
C TRP A 685 -2.08 -15.97 -5.46
N ASN A 686 -2.96 -15.18 -6.10
CA ASN A 686 -3.17 -15.26 -7.54
C ASN A 686 -1.96 -14.75 -8.34
N VAL A 687 -1.17 -13.81 -7.82
CA VAL A 687 0.13 -13.44 -8.42
C VAL A 687 1.09 -14.63 -8.43
N GLU A 688 1.19 -15.35 -7.32
CA GLU A 688 2.07 -16.51 -7.19
C GLU A 688 1.64 -17.68 -8.09
N GLU A 689 0.33 -17.88 -8.28
CA GLU A 689 -0.22 -18.85 -9.25
C GLU A 689 -0.05 -18.44 -10.72
N GLY A 690 0.21 -17.16 -10.99
CA GLY A 690 0.28 -16.61 -12.35
C GLY A 690 -1.08 -16.33 -12.99
N THR A 691 -2.16 -16.21 -12.20
CA THR A 691 -3.52 -15.87 -12.65
C THR A 691 -3.76 -14.36 -12.56
N THR A 692 -3.12 -13.59 -13.45
CA THR A 692 -3.11 -12.12 -13.37
C THR A 692 -4.49 -11.47 -13.39
N ALA A 693 -5.46 -12.01 -14.12
CA ALA A 693 -6.82 -11.47 -14.17
C ALA A 693 -7.55 -11.53 -12.81
N GLU A 694 -7.40 -12.64 -12.07
CA GLU A 694 -7.96 -12.77 -10.72
C GLU A 694 -7.17 -11.92 -9.72
N ALA A 695 -5.84 -11.85 -9.88
CA ALA A 695 -5.02 -10.95 -9.06
C ALA A 695 -5.47 -9.50 -9.20
N ASP A 696 -5.70 -9.03 -10.42
CA ASP A 696 -6.22 -7.69 -10.70
C ASP A 696 -7.62 -7.48 -10.12
N ARG A 697 -8.53 -8.44 -10.29
CA ARG A 697 -9.90 -8.36 -9.75
C ARG A 697 -9.91 -8.19 -8.23
N TRP A 698 -9.18 -9.06 -7.51
CA TRP A 698 -9.13 -9.02 -6.05
C TRP A 698 -8.33 -7.83 -5.54
N GLY A 699 -7.24 -7.46 -6.21
CA GLY A 699 -6.43 -6.32 -5.82
C GLY A 699 -7.12 -4.98 -6.04
N ASP A 700 -7.81 -4.78 -7.17
CA ASP A 700 -8.58 -3.56 -7.43
C ASP A 700 -9.74 -3.40 -6.43
N LEU A 701 -10.35 -4.52 -6.01
CA LEU A 701 -11.36 -4.55 -4.95
C LEU A 701 -10.76 -4.13 -3.61
N ALA A 702 -9.63 -4.72 -3.22
CA ALA A 702 -8.92 -4.37 -1.99
C ALA A 702 -8.49 -2.89 -1.98
N VAL A 703 -7.92 -2.37 -3.07
CA VAL A 703 -7.52 -0.94 -3.18
C VAL A 703 -8.72 -0.02 -2.98
N LYS A 704 -9.88 -0.33 -3.58
CA LYS A 704 -11.11 0.47 -3.42
C LYS A 704 -11.61 0.46 -1.98
N GLU A 705 -11.65 -0.69 -1.33
CA GLU A 705 -12.11 -0.79 0.06
C GLU A 705 -11.14 -0.10 1.02
N PHE A 706 -9.82 -0.28 0.87
CA PHE A 706 -8.84 0.44 1.68
C PHE A 706 -8.86 1.96 1.43
N ALA A 707 -9.18 2.41 0.21
CA ALA A 707 -9.43 3.82 -0.08
C ALA A 707 -10.65 4.35 0.65
N ALA A 708 -11.77 3.63 0.63
CA ALA A 708 -12.98 3.98 1.37
C ALA A 708 -12.76 4.03 2.90
N LEU A 709 -11.88 3.16 3.42
CA LEU A 709 -11.51 3.12 4.84
C LEU A 709 -10.44 4.14 5.25
N GLY A 710 -9.80 4.82 4.29
CA GLY A 710 -8.69 5.73 4.57
C GLY A 710 -7.39 5.04 5.01
N ASN A 711 -7.18 3.78 4.60
CA ASN A 711 -5.98 2.99 4.92
C ASN A 711 -4.96 3.05 3.78
N SER A 712 -4.23 4.17 3.71
CA SER A 712 -3.29 4.45 2.61
C SER A 712 -2.09 3.50 2.57
N GLY A 713 -1.67 2.94 3.71
CA GLY A 713 -0.59 1.96 3.78
C GLY A 713 -0.95 0.65 3.08
N ASP A 714 -2.12 0.09 3.41
CA ASP A 714 -2.60 -1.14 2.78
C ASP A 714 -2.91 -0.95 1.29
N GLN A 715 -3.38 0.24 0.88
CA GLN A 715 -3.50 0.60 -0.55
C GLN A 715 -2.14 0.55 -1.26
N ALA A 716 -1.12 1.20 -0.71
CA ALA A 716 0.21 1.25 -1.30
C ALA A 716 0.83 -0.15 -1.40
N GLN A 717 0.67 -0.97 -0.36
CA GLN A 717 1.13 -2.37 -0.37
C GLN A 717 0.40 -3.18 -1.44
N THR A 718 -0.93 -3.06 -1.55
CA THR A 718 -1.72 -3.78 -2.56
C THR A 718 -1.33 -3.36 -3.98
N LEU A 719 -1.14 -2.07 -4.23
CA LEU A 719 -0.66 -1.55 -5.52
C LEU A 719 0.74 -2.06 -5.87
N THR A 720 1.63 -2.20 -4.88
CA THR A 720 2.97 -2.78 -5.07
C THR A 720 2.88 -4.26 -5.45
N THR A 721 2.00 -5.03 -4.80
CA THR A 721 1.70 -6.43 -5.16
C THR A 721 1.18 -6.55 -6.60
N LEU A 722 0.21 -5.69 -6.99
CA LEU A 722 -0.31 -5.67 -8.35
C LEU A 722 0.72 -5.24 -9.39
N ALA A 723 1.62 -4.30 -9.05
CA ALA A 723 2.73 -3.93 -9.91
C ALA A 723 3.66 -5.12 -10.18
N ARG A 724 3.95 -5.93 -9.16
CA ARG A 724 4.72 -7.19 -9.30
C ARG A 724 3.98 -8.21 -10.18
N ALA A 725 2.66 -8.30 -10.06
CA ALA A 725 1.83 -9.15 -10.93
C ALA A 725 1.97 -8.75 -12.41
N SER A 726 1.82 -7.46 -12.70
CA SER A 726 1.96 -6.90 -14.05
C SER A 726 3.36 -7.13 -14.63
N LEU A 727 4.42 -7.03 -13.81
CA LEU A 727 5.78 -7.40 -14.21
C LEU A 727 5.88 -8.87 -14.62
N GLY A 728 5.25 -9.79 -13.89
CA GLY A 728 5.18 -11.21 -14.23
C GLY A 728 4.49 -11.48 -15.56
N ALA A 729 3.43 -10.71 -15.87
CA ALA A 729 2.74 -10.74 -17.17
C ALA A 729 3.45 -9.96 -18.29
N ARG A 730 4.60 -9.34 -18.02
CA ARG A 730 5.33 -8.47 -18.96
C ARG A 730 4.54 -7.23 -19.41
N ASP A 731 3.54 -6.81 -18.64
CA ASP A 731 2.85 -5.52 -18.82
C ASP A 731 3.58 -4.44 -18.00
N HIS A 732 4.68 -3.95 -18.58
CA HIS A 732 5.55 -3.00 -17.89
C HIS A 732 4.93 -1.60 -17.75
N ASP A 733 4.01 -1.21 -18.63
CA ASP A 733 3.36 0.11 -18.57
C ASP A 733 2.41 0.19 -17.37
N THR A 734 1.55 -0.83 -17.21
CA THR A 734 0.64 -0.93 -16.05
C THR A 734 1.43 -1.12 -14.74
N ALA A 735 2.50 -1.93 -14.77
CA ALA A 735 3.38 -2.11 -13.62
C ALA A 735 3.97 -0.78 -13.14
N LEU A 736 4.48 0.05 -14.06
CA LEU A 736 5.07 1.35 -13.73
C LEU A 736 4.03 2.33 -13.18
N ALA A 737 2.82 2.35 -13.75
CA ALA A 737 1.73 3.19 -13.26
C ALA A 737 1.33 2.84 -11.82
N ARG A 738 1.15 1.54 -11.53
CA ARG A 738 0.81 1.04 -10.18
C ARG A 738 1.92 1.32 -9.17
N ALA A 739 3.17 1.06 -9.53
CA ALA A 739 4.32 1.33 -8.66
C ALA A 739 4.46 2.83 -8.34
N ARG A 740 4.23 3.73 -9.32
CA ARG A 740 4.20 5.18 -9.09
C ARG A 740 3.05 5.62 -8.20
N ALA A 741 1.86 5.03 -8.37
CA ALA A 741 0.72 5.31 -7.50
C ALA A 741 1.01 4.87 -6.04
N ALA A 742 1.64 3.70 -5.85
CA ALA A 742 2.11 3.25 -4.55
C ALA A 742 3.14 4.22 -3.96
N LEU A 743 4.17 4.63 -4.73
CA LEU A 743 5.18 5.58 -4.27
C LEU A 743 4.58 6.94 -3.89
N ALA A 744 3.58 7.43 -4.62
CA ALA A 744 2.90 8.68 -4.28
C ALA A 744 2.21 8.59 -2.90
N LEU A 745 1.53 7.48 -2.60
CA LEU A 745 0.93 7.24 -1.29
C LEU A 745 1.98 7.09 -0.19
N ILE A 746 3.09 6.40 -0.51
CA ILE A 746 4.22 6.17 0.40
C ILE A 746 4.91 7.48 0.77
N ASP A 747 5.24 8.30 -0.22
CA ASP A 747 5.94 9.57 -0.01
C ASP A 747 5.05 10.61 0.66
N ALA A 748 3.75 10.64 0.34
CA ALA A 748 2.80 11.53 0.99
C ALA A 748 2.60 11.23 2.49
N ASN A 749 2.84 9.99 2.93
CA ASN A 749 2.57 9.54 4.30
C ASN A 749 3.80 8.98 5.04
N MET A 750 4.99 9.06 4.42
CA MET A 750 6.27 8.57 4.95
C MET A 750 6.26 7.08 5.36
N PHE A 751 5.70 6.20 4.52
CA PHE A 751 5.77 4.74 4.71
C PHE A 751 7.12 4.17 4.25
N ILE A 752 8.21 4.53 4.94
CA ILE A 752 9.59 4.16 4.56
C ILE A 752 9.73 2.64 4.41
N GLU A 753 9.07 1.87 5.28
CA GLU A 753 9.03 0.42 5.29
C GLU A 753 8.45 -0.22 4.01
N LEU A 754 7.61 0.52 3.25
CA LEU A 754 7.01 0.04 2.00
C LEU A 754 7.78 0.55 0.76
N LYS A 755 8.64 1.56 0.92
CA LYS A 755 9.27 2.29 -0.19
C LYS A 755 10.22 1.42 -1.02
N GLY A 756 10.97 0.56 -0.36
CA GLY A 756 11.96 -0.32 -1.01
C GLY A 756 11.33 -1.17 -2.11
N ASP A 757 10.25 -1.90 -1.81
CA ASP A 757 9.60 -2.78 -2.79
C ASP A 757 8.91 -2.03 -3.92
N ALA A 758 8.29 -0.88 -3.62
CA ALA A 758 7.66 -0.04 -4.63
C ALA A 758 8.69 0.57 -5.61
N LEU A 759 9.83 1.06 -5.11
CA LEU A 759 10.95 1.53 -5.95
C LEU A 759 11.48 0.41 -6.84
N TYR A 760 11.66 -0.80 -6.29
CA TYR A 760 12.17 -1.94 -7.04
C TYR A 760 11.22 -2.34 -8.18
N ALA A 761 9.92 -2.40 -7.92
CA ALA A 761 8.92 -2.67 -8.95
C ALA A 761 8.93 -1.58 -10.04
N ALA A 762 9.03 -0.30 -9.67
CA ALA A 762 9.12 0.81 -10.62
C ALA A 762 10.39 0.72 -11.50
N ALA A 763 11.54 0.39 -10.92
CA ALA A 763 12.80 0.25 -11.63
C ALA A 763 12.75 -0.90 -12.66
N LEU A 764 12.24 -2.07 -12.27
CA LEU A 764 12.07 -3.20 -13.18
C LEU A 764 11.07 -2.90 -14.31
N ALA A 765 10.01 -2.15 -14.02
CA ALA A 765 9.03 -1.76 -15.01
C ALA A 765 9.63 -0.77 -16.02
N ALA A 766 10.32 0.27 -15.55
CA ALA A 766 11.01 1.23 -16.40
C ALA A 766 12.08 0.57 -17.29
N ASP A 767 12.87 -0.33 -16.72
CA ASP A 767 13.88 -1.10 -17.43
C ASP A 767 13.28 -1.99 -18.53
N GLY A 768 12.17 -2.69 -18.25
CA GLY A 768 11.44 -3.50 -19.23
C GLY A 768 10.82 -2.67 -20.37
N ILE A 769 10.31 -1.47 -20.08
CA ILE A 769 9.83 -0.52 -21.11
C ILE A 769 10.98 -0.11 -22.03
N ALA A 770 12.14 0.24 -21.45
CA ALA A 770 13.33 0.61 -22.21
C ALA A 770 13.88 -0.56 -23.06
N GLU A 771 13.74 -1.80 -22.58
CA GLU A 771 14.13 -3.03 -23.28
C GLU A 771 13.27 -3.26 -24.54
N ARG A 772 11.94 -3.07 -24.40
CA ARG A 772 10.98 -3.26 -25.48
C ARG A 772 11.07 -2.18 -26.56
N ALA A 773 11.33 -0.94 -26.15
CA ALA A 773 11.37 0.23 -27.03
C ALA A 773 12.60 1.08 -26.70
N PRO A 774 13.77 0.76 -27.28
CA PRO A 774 15.03 1.46 -27.01
C PRO A 774 14.91 2.92 -27.46
N ASP A 775 15.05 3.82 -26.50
CA ASP A 775 15.03 5.26 -26.71
C ASP A 775 15.85 5.94 -25.62
N ALA A 776 16.55 7.00 -25.99
CA ALA A 776 17.44 7.76 -25.13
C ALA A 776 16.75 8.14 -23.80
N ALA A 777 15.54 8.69 -23.88
CA ALA A 777 14.81 9.14 -22.70
C ALA A 777 14.35 7.99 -21.80
N ARG A 778 14.00 6.83 -22.38
CA ARG A 778 13.55 5.66 -21.63
C ARG A 778 14.70 4.95 -20.92
N ASP A 779 15.83 4.80 -21.59
CA ASP A 779 17.05 4.26 -20.98
C ASP A 779 17.53 5.17 -19.84
N ASP A 780 17.51 6.50 -20.04
CA ASP A 780 17.89 7.44 -18.97
C ASP A 780 16.90 7.41 -17.79
N ALA A 781 15.61 7.24 -18.03
CA ALA A 781 14.61 7.04 -16.97
C ALA A 781 14.81 5.71 -16.21
N ALA A 782 15.14 4.62 -16.90
CA ALA A 782 15.44 3.34 -16.27
C ALA A 782 16.73 3.41 -15.43
N ILE A 783 17.77 4.09 -15.92
CA ILE A 783 19.02 4.34 -15.18
C ILE A 783 18.74 5.08 -13.88
N LEU A 784 17.92 6.14 -13.92
CA LEU A 784 17.54 6.89 -12.72
C LEU A 784 16.78 6.02 -11.72
N ALA A 785 15.73 5.31 -12.18
CA ALA A 785 14.93 4.46 -11.30
C ALA A 785 15.75 3.35 -10.62
N ILE A 786 16.69 2.72 -11.36
CA ILE A 786 17.59 1.72 -10.79
C ILE A 786 18.52 2.34 -9.74
N ARG A 787 19.04 3.55 -9.98
CA ARG A 787 19.90 4.25 -9.01
C ARG A 787 19.17 4.61 -7.73
N ASP A 788 17.94 5.07 -7.84
CA ASP A 788 17.11 5.42 -6.67
C ASP A 788 16.96 4.22 -5.73
N VAL A 789 16.73 3.02 -6.29
CA VAL A 789 16.69 1.77 -5.51
C VAL A 789 18.04 1.49 -4.85
N LEU A 790 19.13 1.54 -5.60
CA LEU A 790 20.47 1.25 -5.08
C LEU A 790 20.88 2.23 -3.97
N SER A 791 20.51 3.51 -4.08
CA SER A 791 20.75 4.50 -3.02
C SER A 791 19.91 4.24 -1.78
N PHE A 792 18.63 3.91 -1.96
CA PHE A 792 17.72 3.64 -0.84
C PHE A 792 18.15 2.39 -0.06
N ASP A 793 18.44 1.30 -0.78
CA ASP A 793 18.88 0.04 -0.18
C ASP A 793 20.23 0.24 0.57
N ALA A 794 21.14 1.08 0.07
CA ALA A 794 22.40 1.39 0.74
C ALA A 794 22.22 2.15 2.07
N GLU A 795 21.18 2.98 2.18
CA GLU A 795 20.89 3.75 3.40
C GLU A 795 20.08 2.94 4.43
N VAL A 796 19.11 2.14 3.97
CA VAL A 796 18.08 1.54 4.84
C VAL A 796 18.26 0.03 5.04
N GLU A 797 18.66 -0.72 4.01
CA GLU A 797 18.82 -2.19 4.04
C GLU A 797 20.18 -2.65 3.50
N PRO A 798 21.30 -2.33 4.18
CA PRO A 798 22.62 -2.72 3.73
C PRO A 798 22.77 -4.25 3.81
N GLY A 799 22.62 -4.94 2.67
CA GLY A 799 22.81 -6.40 2.59
C GLY A 799 21.85 -7.19 1.69
N ALA A 800 20.94 -6.56 0.95
CA ALA A 800 20.10 -7.24 -0.05
C ALA A 800 20.89 -7.65 -1.32
N VAL A 801 21.98 -8.41 -1.14
CA VAL A 801 23.01 -8.71 -2.17
C VAL A 801 22.41 -9.26 -3.48
N ASN A 802 21.38 -10.11 -3.40
CA ASN A 802 20.72 -10.67 -4.59
C ASN A 802 19.87 -9.66 -5.38
N ARG A 803 19.40 -8.61 -4.72
CA ARG A 803 18.63 -7.52 -5.33
C ARG A 803 19.58 -6.50 -5.97
N GLU A 804 20.65 -6.14 -5.26
CA GLU A 804 21.73 -5.28 -5.77
C GLU A 804 22.38 -5.86 -7.03
N GLU A 805 22.79 -7.14 -7.01
CA GLU A 805 23.42 -7.81 -8.16
C GLU A 805 22.52 -7.77 -9.40
N ARG A 806 21.22 -8.06 -9.24
CA ARG A 806 20.24 -8.05 -10.35
C ARG A 806 20.05 -6.66 -10.95
N LEU A 807 20.04 -5.62 -10.13
CA LEU A 807 19.90 -4.24 -10.58
C LEU A 807 21.15 -3.74 -11.28
N LEU A 808 22.34 -4.09 -10.79
CA LEU A 808 23.61 -3.70 -11.41
C LEU A 808 23.77 -4.28 -12.81
N VAL A 809 23.37 -5.53 -13.04
CA VAL A 809 23.37 -6.15 -14.38
C VAL A 809 22.51 -5.34 -15.36
N ARG A 810 21.30 -4.95 -14.95
CA ARG A 810 20.40 -4.12 -15.76
C ARG A 810 20.96 -2.71 -15.99
N LEU A 811 21.49 -2.09 -14.93
CA LEU A 811 22.12 -0.77 -15.00
C LEU A 811 23.29 -0.74 -16.00
N VAL A 812 24.17 -1.73 -15.94
CA VAL A 812 25.32 -1.85 -16.86
C VAL A 812 24.84 -1.99 -18.31
N ALA A 813 23.81 -2.79 -18.57
CA ALA A 813 23.23 -2.93 -19.90
C ALA A 813 22.70 -1.59 -20.45
N ARG A 814 21.99 -0.81 -19.62
CA ARG A 814 21.48 0.53 -20.00
C ARG A 814 22.59 1.54 -20.21
N LEU A 815 23.58 1.58 -19.34
CA LEU A 815 24.73 2.47 -19.46
C LEU A 815 25.54 2.17 -20.73
N ARG A 816 25.67 0.89 -21.10
CA ARG A 816 26.28 0.47 -22.37
C ARG A 816 25.47 0.96 -23.58
N ALA A 817 24.15 0.80 -23.57
CA ALA A 817 23.29 1.26 -24.66
C ALA A 817 23.39 2.78 -24.88
N ARG A 818 23.67 3.54 -23.82
CA ARG A 818 23.86 5.00 -23.85
C ARG A 818 25.31 5.45 -24.07
N ALA A 819 26.24 4.52 -24.30
CA ALA A 819 27.68 4.80 -24.41
C ALA A 819 28.25 5.56 -23.19
N ARG A 820 27.65 5.41 -22.00
CA ARG A 820 28.08 6.04 -20.74
C ARG A 820 29.16 5.21 -20.07
N HIS A 821 30.26 4.96 -20.78
CA HIS A 821 31.28 3.97 -20.43
C HIS A 821 31.92 4.19 -19.05
N LYS A 822 32.19 5.46 -18.66
CA LYS A 822 32.76 5.78 -17.33
C LYS A 822 31.85 5.38 -16.17
N GLU A 823 30.55 5.55 -16.33
CA GLU A 823 29.56 5.15 -15.32
C GLU A 823 29.37 3.63 -15.34
N ALA A 824 29.42 2.99 -16.52
CA ALA A 824 29.39 1.53 -16.63
C ALA A 824 30.57 0.89 -15.90
N VAL A 825 31.77 1.47 -15.97
CA VAL A 825 32.96 1.01 -15.21
C VAL A 825 32.67 0.98 -13.71
N GLN A 826 32.02 2.01 -13.15
CA GLN A 826 31.72 2.05 -11.72
C GLN A 826 30.71 0.97 -11.31
N ALA A 827 29.61 0.84 -12.04
CA ALA A 827 28.61 -0.19 -11.80
C ALA A 827 29.19 -1.61 -11.96
N GLN A 828 30.01 -1.81 -12.98
CA GLN A 828 30.65 -3.10 -13.27
C GLN A 828 31.68 -3.48 -12.21
N ARG A 829 32.47 -2.53 -11.67
CA ARG A 829 33.38 -2.81 -10.55
C ARG A 829 32.63 -3.31 -9.32
N ARG A 830 31.48 -2.70 -9.00
CA ARG A 830 30.64 -3.16 -7.87
C ARG A 830 30.07 -4.56 -8.14
N LEU A 831 29.60 -4.82 -9.36
CA LEU A 831 29.10 -6.15 -9.76
C LEU A 831 30.18 -7.23 -9.64
N VAL A 832 31.41 -6.94 -10.10
CA VAL A 832 32.57 -7.85 -9.97
C VAL A 832 32.90 -8.10 -8.50
N ALA A 833 32.88 -7.08 -7.65
CA ALA A 833 33.15 -7.24 -6.21
C ALA A 833 32.12 -8.19 -5.57
N LEU A 834 30.83 -7.97 -5.81
CA LEU A 834 29.75 -8.81 -5.28
C LEU A 834 29.87 -10.28 -5.73
N ARG A 835 30.16 -10.50 -7.02
CA ARG A 835 30.36 -11.87 -7.53
C ARG A 835 31.65 -12.50 -7.02
N SER A 836 32.70 -11.73 -6.83
CA SER A 836 33.96 -12.22 -6.26
C SER A 836 33.78 -12.68 -4.81
N GLU A 837 32.95 -11.97 -4.02
CA GLU A 837 32.60 -12.37 -2.65
C GLU A 837 31.73 -13.65 -2.63
N ARG A 838 30.77 -13.77 -3.57
CA ARG A 838 29.79 -14.87 -3.60
C ARG A 838 30.31 -16.17 -4.24
N LEU A 839 31.02 -16.05 -5.36
CA LEU A 839 31.47 -17.17 -6.20
C LEU A 839 32.99 -17.38 -6.12
N GLY A 840 33.74 -16.35 -5.73
CA GLY A 840 35.21 -16.32 -5.81
C GLY A 840 35.70 -15.47 -6.98
N ALA A 841 36.90 -14.88 -6.82
CA ALA A 841 37.53 -14.02 -7.83
C ALA A 841 37.90 -14.75 -9.13
N ASP A 842 38.13 -16.06 -9.03
CA ASP A 842 38.55 -16.94 -10.11
C ASP A 842 37.38 -17.76 -10.70
N ASP A 843 36.16 -17.59 -10.20
CA ASP A 843 34.99 -18.28 -10.75
C ASP A 843 34.75 -17.85 -12.22
N PRO A 844 34.41 -18.77 -13.14
CA PRO A 844 34.22 -18.44 -14.55
C PRO A 844 33.19 -17.33 -14.83
N HIS A 845 32.13 -17.22 -14.03
CA HIS A 845 31.17 -16.12 -14.17
C HIS A 845 31.73 -14.79 -13.67
N THR A 846 32.58 -14.79 -12.64
CA THR A 846 33.30 -13.60 -12.18
C THR A 846 34.33 -13.14 -13.22
N LEU A 847 35.07 -14.09 -13.82
CA LEU A 847 36.02 -13.79 -14.90
C LEU A 847 35.33 -13.18 -16.12
N SER A 848 34.13 -13.65 -16.47
CA SER A 848 33.32 -13.04 -17.53
C SER A 848 32.97 -11.57 -17.23
N GLU A 849 32.57 -11.26 -15.99
CA GLU A 849 32.29 -9.87 -15.60
C GLU A 849 33.55 -9.00 -15.54
N ARG A 850 34.71 -9.56 -15.18
CA ARG A 850 36.01 -8.87 -15.25
C ARG A 850 36.40 -8.57 -16.70
N LEU A 851 36.13 -9.48 -17.64
CA LEU A 851 36.37 -9.24 -19.06
C LEU A 851 35.47 -8.11 -19.60
N GLN A 852 34.20 -8.05 -19.16
CA GLN A 852 33.31 -6.94 -19.49
C GLN A 852 33.81 -5.62 -18.89
N LEU A 853 34.34 -5.63 -17.67
CA LEU A 853 34.96 -4.46 -17.04
C LEU A 853 36.13 -3.93 -17.89
N ALA A 854 37.03 -4.80 -18.35
CA ALA A 854 38.13 -4.39 -19.21
C ALA A 854 37.65 -3.78 -20.54
N ARG A 855 36.60 -4.35 -21.15
CA ARG A 855 35.96 -3.77 -22.35
C ARG A 855 35.41 -2.38 -22.09
N PHE A 856 34.74 -2.16 -20.96
CA PHE A 856 34.26 -0.82 -20.58
C PHE A 856 35.40 0.17 -20.27
N LEU A 857 36.50 -0.29 -19.66
CA LEU A 857 37.69 0.55 -19.43
C LEU A 857 38.30 1.01 -20.75
N ARG A 858 38.44 0.10 -21.73
CA ARG A 858 38.86 0.42 -23.09
C ARG A 858 37.95 1.47 -23.72
N ASP A 859 36.64 1.23 -23.70
CA ASP A 859 35.65 2.14 -24.32
C ASP A 859 35.58 3.50 -23.60
N ALA A 860 35.95 3.57 -22.32
CA ALA A 860 36.09 4.80 -21.55
C ALA A 860 37.42 5.55 -21.82
N GLY A 861 38.33 4.96 -22.57
CA GLY A 861 39.64 5.51 -22.94
C GLY A 861 40.82 5.09 -22.05
N ASP A 862 40.61 4.19 -21.09
CA ASP A 862 41.66 3.66 -20.20
C ASP A 862 42.22 2.34 -20.75
N THR A 863 42.87 2.43 -21.91
CA THR A 863 43.32 1.26 -22.68
C THR A 863 44.44 0.49 -21.99
N VAL A 864 45.32 1.17 -21.26
CA VAL A 864 46.48 0.55 -20.56
C VAL A 864 46.02 -0.34 -19.42
N GLN A 865 45.10 0.14 -18.58
CA GLN A 865 44.54 -0.67 -17.51
C GLN A 865 43.75 -1.86 -18.08
N ALA A 866 42.94 -1.60 -19.12
CA ALA A 866 42.13 -2.64 -19.74
C ALA A 866 42.98 -3.77 -20.35
N GLU A 867 44.09 -3.43 -21.02
CA GLU A 867 45.04 -4.41 -21.56
C GLU A 867 45.69 -5.24 -20.46
N THR A 868 46.18 -4.56 -19.40
CA THR A 868 46.77 -5.23 -18.22
C THR A 868 45.78 -6.21 -17.57
N ASP A 869 44.53 -5.78 -17.39
CA ASP A 869 43.47 -6.61 -16.80
C ASP A 869 43.19 -7.85 -17.68
N VAL A 870 43.18 -7.70 -19.00
CA VAL A 870 42.94 -8.84 -19.93
C VAL A 870 44.12 -9.81 -19.96
N GLU A 871 45.37 -9.33 -19.88
CA GLU A 871 46.54 -10.20 -19.75
C GLU A 871 46.52 -11.02 -18.46
N GLU A 872 46.12 -10.39 -17.35
CA GLU A 872 45.92 -11.09 -16.08
C GLU A 872 44.82 -12.15 -16.20
N LEU A 873 43.67 -11.80 -16.80
CA LEU A 873 42.56 -12.72 -17.03
C LEU A 873 42.97 -13.91 -17.89
N SER A 874 43.77 -13.69 -18.94
CA SER A 874 44.30 -14.77 -19.79
C SER A 874 45.11 -15.76 -18.96
N ARG A 875 45.99 -15.26 -18.09
CA ARG A 875 46.84 -16.10 -17.22
C ARG A 875 46.00 -16.91 -16.22
N ILE A 876 44.96 -16.30 -15.64
CA ILE A 876 44.05 -16.99 -14.72
C ILE A 876 43.25 -18.08 -15.47
N ALA A 877 42.71 -17.75 -16.64
CA ALA A 877 41.93 -18.66 -17.48
C ALA A 877 42.72 -19.86 -18.05
N GLU A 878 44.06 -19.83 -17.99
CA GLU A 878 44.92 -21.00 -18.26
C GLU A 878 44.97 -21.99 -17.09
N SER A 879 44.81 -21.49 -15.87
CA SER A 879 44.95 -22.26 -14.62
C SER A 879 43.63 -22.75 -14.01
N VAL A 880 42.50 -22.21 -14.47
CA VAL A 880 41.15 -22.47 -13.94
C VAL A 880 40.31 -23.24 -14.94
N ASP A 881 39.44 -24.13 -14.44
CA ASP A 881 38.40 -24.77 -15.26
C ASP A 881 37.29 -23.76 -15.59
N ILE A 882 37.27 -23.32 -16.86
CA ILE A 882 36.31 -22.34 -17.38
C ILE A 882 35.15 -22.98 -18.16
N THR A 883 34.94 -24.29 -18.04
CA THR A 883 33.89 -25.01 -18.78
C THR A 883 32.47 -24.51 -18.47
N ALA A 884 32.25 -23.90 -17.31
CA ALA A 884 30.96 -23.30 -16.92
C ALA A 884 30.54 -22.09 -17.78
N VAL A 885 31.49 -21.39 -18.41
CA VAL A 885 31.22 -20.29 -19.36
C VAL A 885 31.85 -20.65 -20.70
N PRO A 886 31.13 -21.41 -21.55
CA PRO A 886 31.62 -21.77 -22.87
C PRO A 886 31.88 -20.47 -23.65
N ASP A 887 33.06 -20.37 -24.24
CA ASP A 887 33.56 -19.22 -25.02
C ASP A 887 34.34 -18.14 -24.27
N LEU A 888 34.50 -18.25 -22.94
CA LEU A 888 35.28 -17.24 -22.18
C LEU A 888 36.73 -17.10 -22.71
N ARG A 889 37.40 -18.21 -23.04
CA ARG A 889 38.76 -18.19 -23.59
C ARG A 889 38.80 -17.50 -24.95
N GLU A 890 37.82 -17.77 -25.78
CA GLU A 890 37.68 -17.19 -27.11
C GLU A 890 37.37 -15.69 -27.05
N GLU A 891 36.59 -15.26 -26.06
CA GLU A 891 36.28 -13.86 -25.81
C GLU A 891 37.48 -13.09 -25.25
N ILE A 892 38.33 -13.73 -24.42
CA ILE A 892 39.62 -13.18 -23.98
C ILE A 892 40.54 -12.97 -25.18
N LEU A 893 40.76 -14.02 -25.99
CA LEU A 893 41.63 -13.98 -27.18
C LEU A 893 41.17 -12.93 -28.19
N LEU A 894 39.85 -12.81 -28.41
CA LEU A 894 39.30 -11.77 -29.28
C LEU A 894 39.58 -10.36 -28.72
N THR A 895 39.45 -10.18 -27.41
CA THR A 895 39.69 -8.88 -26.77
C THR A 895 41.18 -8.51 -26.84
N GLN A 896 42.09 -9.46 -26.65
CA GLN A 896 43.53 -9.26 -26.85
C GLN A 896 43.87 -8.93 -28.31
N ALA A 897 43.25 -9.61 -29.27
CA ALA A 897 43.45 -9.34 -30.69
C ALA A 897 43.05 -7.90 -31.03
N VAL A 898 41.94 -7.39 -30.48
CA VAL A 898 41.52 -5.99 -30.66
C VAL A 898 42.54 -5.00 -30.07
N PHE A 899 43.15 -5.30 -28.92
CA PHE A 899 44.21 -4.47 -28.38
C PHE A 899 45.45 -4.46 -29.28
N ALA A 900 45.92 -5.63 -29.71
CA ALA A 900 47.04 -5.77 -30.63
C ALA A 900 46.79 -5.03 -31.96
N GLU A 901 45.57 -5.10 -32.49
CA GLU A 901 45.18 -4.43 -33.73
C GLU A 901 45.22 -2.91 -33.57
N SER A 902 44.68 -2.40 -32.44
CA SER A 902 44.71 -0.98 -32.12
C SER A 902 46.12 -0.44 -31.89
N ALA A 903 47.05 -1.28 -31.43
CA ALA A 903 48.46 -0.96 -31.27
C ALA A 903 49.24 -1.03 -32.60
N GLY A 904 48.62 -1.52 -33.68
CA GLY A 904 49.25 -1.72 -34.98
C GLY A 904 50.11 -3.00 -35.06
N ASP A 905 50.03 -3.89 -34.07
CA ASP A 905 50.69 -5.21 -34.10
C ASP A 905 49.85 -6.21 -34.90
N ILE A 906 49.96 -6.11 -36.22
CA ILE A 906 49.22 -6.96 -37.16
C ILE A 906 49.59 -8.43 -36.99
N ASP A 907 50.86 -8.74 -36.72
CA ASP A 907 51.33 -10.13 -36.57
C ASP A 907 50.83 -10.74 -35.25
N GLY A 908 50.88 -10.00 -34.14
CA GLY A 908 50.31 -10.42 -32.85
C GLY A 908 48.80 -10.60 -32.91
N THR A 909 48.08 -9.67 -33.56
CA THR A 909 46.62 -9.77 -33.79
C THR A 909 46.28 -11.07 -34.51
N VAL A 910 46.98 -11.33 -35.61
CA VAL A 910 46.81 -12.53 -36.42
C VAL A 910 47.10 -13.81 -35.61
N ALA A 911 48.17 -13.84 -34.81
CA ALA A 911 48.52 -14.98 -33.98
C ALA A 911 47.43 -15.28 -32.92
N LEU A 912 46.86 -14.25 -32.29
CA LEU A 912 45.78 -14.37 -31.31
C LEU A 912 44.48 -14.89 -31.94
N LEU A 913 44.15 -14.44 -33.15
CA LEU A 913 43.00 -14.92 -33.90
C LEU A 913 43.16 -16.37 -34.36
N ASP A 914 44.37 -16.76 -34.78
CA ASP A 914 44.70 -18.15 -35.13
C ASP A 914 44.59 -19.06 -33.89
N ALA A 915 45.04 -18.59 -32.71
CA ALA A 915 44.86 -19.31 -31.44
C ALA A 915 43.38 -19.46 -31.05
N ARG A 916 42.58 -18.41 -31.25
CA ARG A 916 41.13 -18.45 -31.01
C ARG A 916 40.44 -19.44 -31.94
N GLU A 917 40.82 -19.46 -33.21
CA GLU A 917 40.31 -20.42 -34.18
C GLU A 917 40.64 -21.86 -33.78
N ALA A 918 41.88 -22.14 -33.38
CA ALA A 918 42.29 -23.47 -32.92
C ALA A 918 41.46 -23.94 -31.72
N SER A 919 41.17 -23.04 -30.77
CA SER A 919 40.29 -23.32 -29.63
C SER A 919 38.86 -23.67 -30.08
N ILE A 920 38.30 -22.89 -31.01
CA ILE A 920 36.94 -23.09 -31.53
C ILE A 920 36.86 -24.37 -32.37
N ALA A 921 37.85 -24.63 -33.23
CA ALA A 921 37.90 -25.76 -34.16
C ALA A 921 37.84 -27.12 -33.46
N SER A 922 38.28 -27.19 -32.20
CA SER A 922 38.12 -28.40 -31.38
C SER A 922 36.66 -28.73 -31.01
N ARG A 923 35.73 -27.77 -31.14
CA ARG A 923 34.34 -27.86 -30.67
C ARG A 923 33.29 -27.73 -31.78
N VAL A 924 33.65 -27.19 -32.94
CA VAL A 924 32.71 -26.92 -34.05
C VAL A 924 33.13 -27.63 -35.32
N SER A 925 32.20 -27.77 -36.27
CA SER A 925 32.52 -28.36 -37.58
C SER A 925 33.58 -27.54 -38.32
N ALA A 926 34.37 -28.21 -39.18
CA ALA A 926 35.39 -27.54 -40.00
C ALA A 926 34.85 -26.30 -40.72
N GLY A 927 33.62 -26.35 -41.26
CA GLY A 927 32.97 -25.20 -41.91
C GLY A 927 32.68 -24.01 -40.98
N ALA A 928 32.44 -24.23 -39.69
CA ALA A 928 32.26 -23.17 -38.70
C ALA A 928 33.58 -22.57 -38.23
N ALA A 929 34.64 -23.39 -38.13
CA ALA A 929 36.00 -22.91 -37.85
C ALA A 929 36.52 -22.01 -38.99
N LEU A 930 36.26 -22.38 -40.24
CA LEU A 930 36.67 -21.60 -41.42
C LEU A 930 36.02 -20.21 -41.50
N ARG A 931 34.83 -20.01 -40.90
CA ARG A 931 34.24 -18.66 -40.78
C ARG A 931 35.02 -17.75 -39.82
N GLN A 932 35.68 -18.31 -38.81
CA GLN A 932 36.48 -17.53 -37.85
C GLN A 932 37.77 -16.99 -38.49
N ARG A 933 38.35 -17.71 -39.47
CA ARG A 933 39.52 -17.25 -40.27
C ARG A 933 39.30 -15.95 -41.02
N ARG A 934 38.04 -15.60 -41.32
CA ARG A 934 37.71 -14.39 -42.08
C ARG A 934 38.22 -13.12 -41.40
N HIS A 935 38.23 -13.07 -40.07
CA HIS A 935 38.68 -11.88 -39.35
C HIS A 935 40.18 -11.66 -39.52
N ALA A 936 41.02 -12.70 -39.38
CA ALA A 936 42.46 -12.59 -39.62
C ALA A 936 42.79 -12.24 -41.09
N ILE A 937 42.02 -12.78 -42.05
CA ILE A 937 42.18 -12.45 -43.48
C ILE A 937 41.81 -10.99 -43.74
N ALA A 938 40.75 -10.48 -43.10
CA ALA A 938 40.33 -9.08 -43.19
C ALA A 938 41.40 -8.14 -42.61
N VAL A 939 41.91 -8.43 -41.40
CA VAL A 939 43.00 -7.65 -40.76
C VAL A 939 44.22 -7.55 -41.69
N LEU A 940 44.63 -8.66 -42.32
CA LEU A 940 45.73 -8.66 -43.29
C LEU A 940 45.42 -7.85 -44.55
N ALA A 941 44.18 -7.95 -45.07
CA ALA A 941 43.76 -7.22 -46.27
C ALA A 941 43.69 -5.70 -46.02
N ASP A 942 43.23 -5.29 -44.83
CA ASP A 942 43.12 -3.88 -44.43
C ASP A 942 44.49 -3.28 -44.12
N ALA A 943 45.42 -4.08 -43.56
CA ALA A 943 46.84 -3.76 -43.47
C ALA A 943 47.57 -3.76 -44.84
N LYS A 944 46.85 -3.93 -45.96
CA LYS A 944 47.37 -4.01 -47.33
C LYS A 944 48.35 -5.16 -47.57
N ARG A 945 48.44 -6.14 -46.66
CA ARG A 945 49.22 -7.39 -46.80
C ARG A 945 48.46 -8.43 -47.62
N ASN A 946 47.95 -7.99 -48.77
CA ASN A 946 47.01 -8.78 -49.60
C ASN A 946 47.61 -10.11 -50.08
N ARG A 947 48.95 -10.23 -50.18
CA ARG A 947 49.62 -11.48 -50.58
C ARG A 947 49.47 -12.57 -49.52
N GLU A 948 49.60 -12.19 -48.25
CA GLU A 948 49.45 -13.09 -47.11
C GLU A 948 47.99 -13.44 -46.87
N ALA A 949 47.10 -12.43 -46.97
CA ALA A 949 45.66 -12.64 -46.97
C ALA A 949 45.22 -13.63 -48.07
N LEU A 950 45.75 -13.47 -49.30
CA LEU A 950 45.46 -14.37 -50.41
C LEU A 950 45.97 -15.79 -50.15
N THR A 951 47.17 -15.93 -49.59
CA THR A 951 47.75 -17.25 -49.28
C THR A 951 46.89 -17.99 -48.26
N ARG A 952 46.44 -17.31 -47.21
CA ARG A 952 45.53 -17.87 -46.20
C ARG A 952 44.16 -18.21 -46.78
N GLN A 953 43.60 -17.33 -47.62
CA GLN A 953 42.33 -17.58 -48.31
C GLN A 953 42.42 -18.78 -49.28
N GLN A 954 43.58 -18.99 -49.91
CA GLN A 954 43.83 -20.14 -50.76
C GLN A 954 43.85 -21.45 -49.95
N GLY A 955 44.48 -21.46 -48.76
CA GLY A 955 44.42 -22.60 -47.84
C GLY A 955 43.00 -22.94 -47.41
N VAL A 956 42.18 -21.92 -47.08
CA VAL A 956 40.74 -22.09 -46.78
C VAL A 956 39.99 -22.73 -47.96
N LEU A 957 40.27 -22.28 -49.18
CA LEU A 957 39.63 -22.81 -50.38
C LEU A 957 40.01 -24.27 -50.64
N ASP A 958 41.27 -24.63 -50.46
CA ASP A 958 41.76 -26.00 -50.65
C ASP A 958 41.16 -26.96 -49.61
N GLU A 959 41.04 -26.53 -48.35
CA GLU A 959 40.34 -27.28 -47.29
C GLU A 959 38.84 -27.45 -47.59
N LEU A 960 38.16 -26.40 -48.08
CA LEU A 960 36.75 -26.46 -48.48
C LEU A 960 36.51 -27.41 -49.65
N ARG A 961 37.39 -27.39 -50.67
CA ARG A 961 37.34 -28.32 -51.81
C ARG A 961 37.55 -29.77 -51.40
N ALA A 962 38.38 -30.01 -50.39
CA ALA A 962 38.63 -31.35 -49.87
C ALA A 962 37.47 -31.89 -49.01
N SER A 963 36.69 -31.00 -48.37
CA SER A 963 35.71 -31.38 -47.34
C SER A 963 34.25 -31.21 -47.74
N THR A 964 33.95 -30.49 -48.82
CA THR A 964 32.58 -30.08 -49.19
C THR A 964 32.25 -30.41 -50.65
N ALA A 965 30.97 -30.60 -50.96
CA ALA A 965 30.50 -30.86 -52.33
C ALA A 965 30.81 -29.67 -53.27
N PRO A 966 31.03 -29.91 -54.58
CA PRO A 966 31.43 -28.88 -55.55
C PRO A 966 30.46 -27.68 -55.67
N ASP A 967 29.19 -27.88 -55.36
CA ASP A 967 28.13 -26.87 -55.52
C ASP A 967 27.78 -26.14 -54.20
N ALA A 968 28.61 -26.28 -53.17
CA ALA A 968 28.32 -25.68 -51.87
C ALA A 968 28.41 -24.14 -51.88
N PRO A 969 27.44 -23.42 -51.28
CA PRO A 969 27.44 -21.95 -51.27
C PRO A 969 28.65 -21.35 -50.52
N GLU A 970 29.19 -22.08 -49.53
CA GLU A 970 30.41 -21.69 -48.82
C GLU A 970 31.63 -21.70 -49.74
N LEU A 971 31.70 -22.65 -50.68
CA LEU A 971 32.76 -22.73 -51.68
C LEU A 971 32.66 -21.54 -52.64
N ALA A 972 31.45 -21.20 -53.10
CA ALA A 972 31.23 -20.01 -53.94
C ALA A 972 31.65 -18.71 -53.24
N THR A 973 31.32 -18.57 -51.96
CA THR A 973 31.70 -17.38 -51.15
C THR A 973 33.21 -17.28 -50.93
N ALA A 974 33.88 -18.42 -50.69
CA ALA A 974 35.32 -18.47 -50.52
C ALA A 974 36.09 -18.19 -51.83
N VAL A 975 35.57 -18.68 -52.96
CA VAL A 975 36.09 -18.36 -54.30
C VAL A 975 35.96 -16.87 -54.58
N GLU A 976 34.81 -16.27 -54.26
CA GLU A 976 34.57 -14.84 -54.45
C GLU A 976 35.53 -13.98 -53.60
N SER A 977 35.73 -14.34 -52.32
CA SER A 977 36.66 -13.63 -51.43
C SER A 977 38.11 -13.75 -51.90
N ARG A 978 38.50 -14.90 -52.47
CA ARG A 978 39.82 -15.08 -53.10
C ARG A 978 39.96 -14.20 -54.34
N ASN A 979 38.96 -14.19 -55.22
CA ASN A 979 38.95 -13.37 -56.43
C ASN A 979 39.05 -11.86 -56.09
N GLU A 980 38.41 -11.44 -55.00
CA GLU A 980 38.54 -10.07 -54.49
C GLU A 980 39.97 -9.72 -54.09
N LEU A 981 40.63 -10.59 -53.32
CA LEU A 981 42.02 -10.36 -52.87
C LEU A 981 42.99 -10.33 -54.05
N GLU A 982 42.77 -11.18 -55.07
CA GLU A 982 43.53 -11.15 -56.33
C GLU A 982 43.30 -9.85 -57.10
N TRP A 983 42.07 -9.36 -57.15
CA TRP A 983 41.77 -8.05 -57.73
C TRP A 983 42.42 -6.91 -56.96
N ARG A 984 42.37 -6.90 -55.62
CA ARG A 984 43.03 -5.88 -54.77
C ARG A 984 44.55 -5.85 -54.98
N LEU A 985 45.19 -7.02 -55.13
CA LEU A 985 46.62 -7.12 -55.45
C LEU A 985 46.92 -6.51 -56.82
N SER A 986 46.18 -6.94 -57.85
CA SER A 986 46.32 -6.42 -59.21
C SER A 986 46.09 -4.91 -59.28
N TRP A 987 45.07 -4.43 -58.59
CA TRP A 987 44.73 -3.01 -58.50
C TRP A 987 45.84 -2.22 -57.80
N GLY A 988 46.41 -2.74 -56.71
CA GLY A 988 47.55 -2.15 -56.02
C GLY A 988 48.78 -2.06 -56.92
N GLU A 989 49.09 -3.13 -57.66
CA GLU A 989 50.18 -3.14 -58.65
C GLU A 989 49.93 -2.09 -59.75
N ALA A 990 48.71 -2.02 -60.29
CA ALA A 990 48.34 -1.00 -61.28
C ALA A 990 48.48 0.42 -60.71
N LYS A 991 48.08 0.62 -59.46
CA LYS A 991 48.15 1.91 -58.78
C LYS A 991 49.59 2.39 -58.58
N VAL A 992 50.52 1.48 -58.29
CA VAL A 992 51.96 1.82 -58.22
C VAL A 992 52.46 2.37 -59.57
N TRP A 993 52.00 1.80 -60.68
CA TRP A 993 52.32 2.32 -62.02
C TRP A 993 51.63 3.67 -62.29
N GLU A 994 50.37 3.86 -61.87
CA GLU A 994 49.67 5.16 -61.98
C GLU A 994 50.36 6.27 -61.18
N ASP A 995 50.76 5.98 -59.94
CA ASP A 995 51.42 6.94 -59.05
C ASP A 995 52.84 7.27 -59.55
N GLY A 996 53.47 6.34 -60.28
CA GLY A 996 54.70 6.58 -61.05
C GLY A 996 54.47 7.27 -62.41
N GLU A 997 53.25 7.70 -62.71
CA GLU A 997 52.81 8.32 -63.98
C GLU A 997 52.99 7.44 -65.24
N ASP A 998 53.28 6.14 -65.08
CA ASP A 998 53.30 5.17 -66.19
C ASP A 998 51.90 4.60 -66.41
N PHE A 999 51.04 5.45 -66.97
CA PHE A 999 49.65 5.10 -67.26
C PHE A 999 49.51 3.97 -68.30
N ALA A 1000 50.53 3.74 -69.14
CA ALA A 1000 50.54 2.64 -70.10
C ALA A 1000 50.76 1.29 -69.40
N ALA A 1001 51.70 1.22 -68.47
CA ALA A 1001 51.92 0.03 -67.63
C ALA A 1001 50.71 -0.24 -66.71
N ALA A 1002 50.12 0.82 -66.13
CA ALA A 1002 48.90 0.70 -65.32
C ALA A 1002 47.73 0.13 -66.14
N ALA A 1003 47.50 0.65 -67.36
CA ALA A 1003 46.47 0.14 -68.26
C ALA A 1003 46.71 -1.32 -68.65
N ALA A 1004 47.97 -1.69 -68.92
CA ALA A 1004 48.36 -3.07 -69.24
C ALA A 1004 48.13 -4.02 -68.05
N ARG A 1005 48.33 -3.56 -66.81
CA ARG A 1005 48.09 -4.37 -65.62
C ARG A 1005 46.60 -4.67 -65.41
N HIS A 1006 45.74 -3.65 -65.54
CA HIS A 1006 44.28 -3.84 -65.52
C HIS A 1006 43.81 -4.77 -66.64
N GLU A 1007 44.37 -4.63 -67.84
CA GLU A 1007 44.06 -5.52 -68.97
C GLU A 1007 44.49 -6.96 -68.68
N THR A 1008 45.68 -7.15 -68.13
CA THR A 1008 46.20 -8.47 -67.78
C THR A 1008 45.29 -9.15 -66.74
N TRP A 1009 44.83 -8.43 -65.72
CA TRP A 1009 43.85 -9.00 -64.78
C TRP A 1009 42.50 -9.31 -65.42
N LEU A 1010 41.98 -8.42 -66.28
CA LEU A 1010 40.75 -8.67 -67.05
C LEU A 1010 40.87 -9.91 -67.96
N ARG A 1011 42.10 -10.27 -68.39
CA ARG A 1011 42.40 -11.49 -69.15
C ARG A 1011 42.62 -12.72 -68.26
N GLU A 1012 43.26 -12.55 -67.10
CA GLU A 1012 43.70 -13.63 -66.20
C GLU A 1012 42.65 -14.06 -65.18
N GLN A 1013 41.55 -13.33 -65.01
CA GLN A 1013 40.47 -13.67 -64.07
C GLN A 1013 40.07 -15.15 -64.27
N SER A 1014 40.41 -15.99 -63.29
CA SER A 1014 40.28 -17.45 -63.41
C SER A 1014 38.80 -17.84 -63.56
N PHE A 1015 38.47 -18.55 -64.64
CA PHE A 1015 37.13 -19.06 -64.93
C PHE A 1015 36.67 -20.05 -63.85
N GLY A 1016 35.97 -19.56 -62.84
CA GLY A 1016 35.39 -20.35 -61.76
C GLY A 1016 34.53 -19.47 -60.87
N GLY A 1017 33.31 -19.15 -61.32
CA GLY A 1017 32.36 -18.30 -60.58
C GLY A 1017 31.48 -17.47 -61.53
N THR A 1018 30.34 -16.99 -61.03
CA THR A 1018 29.53 -15.98 -61.71
C THR A 1018 30.39 -14.74 -61.96
N ARG A 1019 30.41 -14.27 -63.21
CA ARG A 1019 31.22 -13.13 -63.65
C ARG A 1019 30.95 -11.93 -62.74
N ASP A 1020 31.92 -11.53 -61.92
CA ASP A 1020 31.79 -10.32 -61.11
C ASP A 1020 31.83 -9.10 -62.02
N ALA A 1021 30.64 -8.70 -62.45
CA ALA A 1021 30.43 -7.58 -63.34
C ALA A 1021 30.89 -6.26 -62.72
N VAL A 1022 30.90 -6.14 -61.38
CA VAL A 1022 31.30 -4.90 -60.69
C VAL A 1022 32.81 -4.70 -60.73
N ARG A 1023 33.64 -5.66 -60.30
CA ARG A 1023 35.12 -5.50 -60.38
C ARG A 1023 35.60 -5.48 -61.83
N THR A 1024 34.92 -6.20 -62.74
CA THR A 1024 35.17 -6.14 -64.19
C THR A 1024 34.92 -4.72 -64.72
N ALA A 1025 33.78 -4.12 -64.38
CA ALA A 1025 33.44 -2.75 -64.74
C ALA A 1025 34.48 -1.78 -64.19
N HIS A 1026 34.86 -1.88 -62.91
CA HIS A 1026 35.85 -1.00 -62.31
C HIS A 1026 37.23 -1.10 -62.95
N SER A 1027 37.76 -2.30 -63.16
CA SER A 1027 39.05 -2.49 -63.85
C SER A 1027 39.00 -2.00 -65.30
N SER A 1028 37.86 -2.16 -65.97
CA SER A 1028 37.69 -1.68 -67.35
C SER A 1028 37.57 -0.16 -67.43
N ALA A 1029 36.87 0.49 -66.50
CA ALA A 1029 36.79 1.94 -66.38
C ALA A 1029 38.15 2.55 -66.03
N ALA A 1030 38.86 1.96 -65.05
CA ALA A 1030 40.22 2.36 -64.69
C ALA A 1030 41.20 2.20 -65.85
N ARG A 1031 41.14 1.09 -66.59
CA ARG A 1031 41.91 0.91 -67.83
C ARG A 1031 41.60 2.03 -68.84
N GLY A 1032 40.32 2.34 -69.07
CA GLY A 1032 39.91 3.42 -69.96
C GLY A 1032 40.43 4.80 -69.52
N ARG A 1033 40.38 5.10 -68.22
CA ARG A 1033 40.99 6.30 -67.62
C ARG A 1033 42.50 6.34 -67.88
N CYS A 1034 43.24 5.28 -67.59
CA CYS A 1034 44.69 5.22 -67.76
C CYS A 1034 45.10 5.35 -69.23
N VAL A 1035 44.41 4.68 -70.15
CA VAL A 1035 44.62 4.84 -71.61
C VAL A 1035 44.39 6.29 -72.04
N SER A 1036 43.39 6.94 -71.44
CA SER A 1036 43.09 8.34 -71.71
C SER A 1036 44.19 9.27 -71.19
N LEU A 1037 44.70 9.01 -69.97
CA LEU A 1037 45.79 9.78 -69.36
C LEU A 1037 47.12 9.58 -70.12
N ALA A 1038 47.33 8.41 -70.71
CA ALA A 1038 48.43 8.12 -71.62
C ALA A 1038 48.31 8.81 -73.00
N GLY A 1039 47.31 9.67 -73.21
CA GLY A 1039 47.11 10.44 -74.45
C GLY A 1039 46.43 9.68 -75.60
N ARG A 1040 46.00 8.43 -75.41
CA ARG A 1040 45.31 7.61 -76.42
C ARG A 1040 43.80 7.82 -76.35
N SER A 1041 43.35 9.03 -76.69
CA SER A 1041 41.96 9.48 -76.49
C SER A 1041 40.90 8.65 -77.22
N VAL A 1042 41.11 8.31 -78.49
CA VAL A 1042 40.14 7.52 -79.30
C VAL A 1042 39.90 6.14 -78.71
N GLU A 1043 40.98 5.48 -78.32
CA GLU A 1043 40.92 4.15 -77.73
C GLU A 1043 40.32 4.16 -76.34
N ALA A 1044 40.65 5.16 -75.52
CA ALA A 1044 40.02 5.35 -74.22
C ALA A 1044 38.51 5.54 -74.35
N GLN A 1045 38.05 6.37 -75.28
CA GLN A 1045 36.62 6.57 -75.53
C GLN A 1045 35.93 5.28 -75.97
N GLN A 1046 36.60 4.48 -76.81
CA GLN A 1046 36.07 3.18 -77.21
C GLN A 1046 35.97 2.21 -76.01
N ILE A 1047 37.04 2.05 -75.22
CA ILE A 1047 37.06 1.19 -74.04
C ILE A 1047 35.96 1.60 -73.05
N LEU A 1048 35.83 2.89 -72.77
CA LEU A 1048 34.84 3.38 -71.81
C LEU A 1048 33.41 3.29 -72.35
N ARG A 1049 33.17 3.51 -73.65
CA ARG A 1049 31.83 3.36 -74.26
C ARG A 1049 31.40 1.92 -74.32
N ASP A 1050 32.26 1.03 -74.79
CA ASP A 1050 31.97 -0.39 -74.91
C ASP A 1050 31.83 -1.02 -73.51
N GLY A 1051 32.67 -0.57 -72.55
CA GLY A 1051 32.56 -0.90 -71.13
C GLY A 1051 31.26 -0.42 -70.49
N HIS A 1052 30.85 0.83 -70.73
CA HIS A 1052 29.57 1.38 -70.28
C HIS A 1052 28.38 0.57 -70.82
N ALA A 1053 28.36 0.29 -72.13
CA ALA A 1053 27.29 -0.49 -72.74
C ALA A 1053 27.19 -1.89 -72.14
N ARG A 1054 28.34 -2.51 -71.83
CA ARG A 1054 28.38 -3.81 -71.16
C ARG A 1054 27.92 -3.73 -69.71
N ALA A 1055 28.40 -2.75 -68.95
CA ALA A 1055 28.02 -2.54 -67.56
C ALA A 1055 26.53 -2.20 -67.42
N ALA A 1056 25.95 -1.42 -68.33
CA ALA A 1056 24.52 -1.13 -68.36
C ALA A 1056 23.66 -2.40 -68.55
N VAL A 1057 24.16 -3.39 -69.29
CA VAL A 1057 23.49 -4.69 -69.46
C VAL A 1057 23.70 -5.58 -68.22
N ASP A 1058 24.92 -5.65 -67.71
CA ASP A 1058 25.28 -6.61 -66.65
C ASP A 1058 24.88 -6.12 -65.24
N LEU A 1059 24.90 -4.81 -64.97
CA LEU A 1059 24.66 -4.19 -63.65
C LEU A 1059 23.43 -3.28 -63.61
N GLY A 1060 22.89 -2.90 -64.78
CA GLY A 1060 21.88 -1.86 -64.90
C GLY A 1060 22.46 -0.46 -65.06
N ARG A 1061 21.65 0.47 -65.60
CA ARG A 1061 22.06 1.85 -65.91
C ARG A 1061 22.36 2.69 -64.66
N THR A 1062 21.60 2.48 -63.59
CA THR A 1062 21.69 3.28 -62.35
C THR A 1062 22.82 2.84 -61.42
N HIS A 1063 23.44 1.68 -61.68
CA HIS A 1063 24.50 1.14 -60.85
C HIS A 1063 25.75 2.06 -60.86
N GLU A 1064 26.36 2.27 -59.70
CA GLU A 1064 27.52 3.17 -59.50
C GLU A 1064 28.65 2.89 -60.51
N ALA A 1065 29.08 1.62 -60.62
CA ALA A 1065 30.12 1.23 -61.58
C ALA A 1065 29.78 1.53 -63.06
N THR A 1066 28.49 1.50 -63.43
CA THR A 1066 28.03 1.89 -64.77
C THR A 1066 28.14 3.40 -64.94
N ARG A 1067 27.67 4.17 -63.96
CA ARG A 1067 27.77 5.64 -63.94
C ARG A 1067 29.22 6.12 -63.95
N TRP A 1068 30.13 5.41 -63.28
CA TRP A 1068 31.55 5.76 -63.26
C TRP A 1068 32.18 5.79 -64.66
N PHE A 1069 31.73 4.92 -65.58
CA PHE A 1069 32.15 5.02 -66.98
C PHE A 1069 31.75 6.34 -67.63
N LEU A 1070 30.55 6.87 -67.35
CA LEU A 1070 30.12 8.16 -67.87
C LEU A 1070 30.95 9.30 -67.27
N THR A 1071 31.25 9.25 -65.97
CA THR A 1071 32.15 10.19 -65.31
C THR A 1071 33.54 10.21 -65.98
N GLU A 1072 34.14 9.03 -66.18
CA GLU A 1072 35.46 8.94 -66.81
C GLU A 1072 35.43 9.32 -68.31
N ARG A 1073 34.31 9.09 -69.01
CA ARG A 1073 34.11 9.56 -70.40
C ARG A 1073 34.00 11.08 -70.48
N ALA A 1074 33.21 11.70 -69.60
CA ALA A 1074 33.09 13.16 -69.51
C ALA A 1074 34.46 13.79 -69.22
N ARG A 1075 35.20 13.25 -68.24
CA ARG A 1075 36.58 13.69 -67.95
C ARG A 1075 37.54 13.46 -69.11
N ALA A 1076 37.37 12.41 -69.89
CA ALA A 1076 38.17 12.17 -71.09
C ALA A 1076 37.86 13.19 -72.21
N TYR A 1077 36.59 13.59 -72.39
CA TYR A 1077 36.21 14.67 -73.31
C TYR A 1077 36.72 16.03 -72.85
N ARG A 1078 36.61 16.34 -71.55
CA ARG A 1078 37.19 17.56 -70.94
C ARG A 1078 38.67 17.70 -71.25
N ARG A 1079 39.43 16.61 -71.14
CA ARG A 1079 40.90 16.60 -71.38
C ARG A 1079 41.29 16.85 -72.82
N ILE A 1080 40.42 16.55 -73.78
CA ILE A 1080 40.65 16.86 -75.20
C ILE A 1080 39.96 18.16 -75.65
N GLY A 1081 39.26 18.85 -74.75
CA GLY A 1081 38.57 20.11 -75.02
C GLY A 1081 37.29 19.99 -75.86
N ASP A 1082 36.64 18.82 -75.86
CA ASP A 1082 35.35 18.62 -76.55
C ASP A 1082 34.18 18.88 -75.59
N ASP A 1083 33.89 20.16 -75.36
CA ASP A 1083 32.87 20.60 -74.40
C ASP A 1083 31.46 20.13 -74.80
N ARG A 1084 31.18 19.95 -76.10
CA ARG A 1084 29.86 19.45 -76.57
C ARG A 1084 29.67 17.97 -76.27
N ALA A 1085 30.69 17.15 -76.52
CA ALA A 1085 30.63 15.73 -76.18
C ALA A 1085 30.64 15.52 -74.65
N GLU A 1086 31.37 16.36 -73.92
CA GLU A 1086 31.33 16.39 -72.45
C GLU A 1086 29.92 16.69 -71.93
N LEU A 1087 29.27 17.76 -72.42
CA LEU A 1087 27.90 18.12 -72.02
C LEU A 1087 26.91 16.98 -72.27
N ALA A 1088 26.99 16.33 -73.44
CA ALA A 1088 26.10 15.22 -73.77
C ALA A 1088 26.24 14.04 -72.78
N VAL A 1089 27.47 13.70 -72.40
CA VAL A 1089 27.74 12.63 -71.43
C VAL A 1089 27.36 13.03 -70.00
N LEU A 1090 27.64 14.28 -69.59
CA LEU A 1090 27.23 14.79 -68.28
C LEU A 1090 25.72 14.86 -68.12
N THR A 1091 24.98 15.17 -69.19
CA THR A 1091 23.51 15.16 -69.18
C THR A 1091 22.96 13.74 -69.03
N GLU A 1092 23.58 12.76 -69.72
CA GLU A 1092 23.26 11.34 -69.55
C GLU A 1092 23.53 10.89 -68.10
N LEU A 1093 24.71 11.23 -67.56
CA LEU A 1093 25.10 10.92 -66.18
C LEU A 1093 24.13 11.54 -65.17
N TYR A 1094 23.83 12.83 -65.30
CA TYR A 1094 22.89 13.54 -64.43
C TYR A 1094 21.51 12.88 -64.38
N THR A 1095 21.01 12.45 -65.54
CA THR A 1095 19.72 11.75 -65.64
C THR A 1095 19.76 10.40 -64.92
N ASP A 1096 20.82 9.62 -65.15
CA ASP A 1096 21.00 8.32 -64.50
C ASP A 1096 21.24 8.46 -62.97
N GLU A 1097 21.88 9.55 -62.52
CA GLU A 1097 22.14 9.86 -61.10
C GLU A 1097 20.91 10.28 -60.33
N ILE A 1098 20.09 11.18 -60.90
CA ILE A 1098 18.80 11.54 -60.31
C ILE A 1098 17.91 10.29 -60.18
N ALA A 1099 17.87 9.46 -61.22
CA ALA A 1099 17.07 8.24 -61.20
C ALA A 1099 17.58 7.22 -60.15
N ALA A 1100 18.88 7.20 -59.86
CA ALA A 1100 19.50 6.28 -58.92
C ALA A 1100 19.38 6.76 -57.46
N ASN A 1101 19.87 7.96 -57.18
CA ASN A 1101 20.13 8.45 -55.84
C ASN A 1101 19.33 9.71 -55.47
N GLY A 1102 18.61 10.29 -56.44
CA GLY A 1102 17.89 11.54 -56.28
C GLY A 1102 18.75 12.78 -56.50
N GLU A 1103 18.08 13.92 -56.55
CA GLU A 1103 18.67 15.22 -56.90
C GLU A 1103 19.66 15.75 -55.84
N ALA A 1104 19.45 15.37 -54.58
CA ALA A 1104 20.23 15.82 -53.44
C ALA A 1104 21.45 14.93 -53.12
N ASP A 1105 21.70 13.87 -53.91
CA ASP A 1105 22.85 13.00 -53.69
C ASP A 1105 24.19 13.68 -53.99
N ARG A 1106 25.24 13.27 -53.29
CA ARG A 1106 26.58 13.86 -53.38
C ARG A 1106 27.12 13.83 -54.81
N ASP A 1107 26.95 12.73 -55.53
CA ASP A 1107 27.47 12.59 -56.89
C ASP A 1107 26.65 13.42 -57.88
N THR A 1108 25.32 13.44 -57.73
CA THR A 1108 24.43 14.30 -58.52
C THR A 1108 24.83 15.78 -58.38
N ILE A 1109 25.14 16.23 -57.15
CA ILE A 1109 25.62 17.60 -56.88
C ILE A 1109 26.96 17.87 -57.58
N LEU A 1110 27.88 16.90 -57.59
CA LEU A 1110 29.15 17.04 -58.31
C LEU A 1110 28.93 17.12 -59.82
N THR A 1111 28.01 16.33 -60.37
CA THR A 1111 27.62 16.38 -61.78
C THR A 1111 26.91 17.68 -62.14
N MET A 1112 26.05 18.22 -61.28
CA MET A 1112 25.46 19.56 -61.46
C MET A 1112 26.55 20.64 -61.51
N ALA A 1113 27.55 20.56 -60.64
CA ALA A 1113 28.67 21.50 -60.68
C ALA A 1113 29.48 21.37 -61.98
N ASP A 1114 29.74 20.15 -62.44
CA ASP A 1114 30.41 19.90 -63.72
C ASP A 1114 29.56 20.36 -64.92
N LEU A 1115 28.22 20.22 -64.85
CA LEU A 1115 27.26 20.75 -65.83
C LEU A 1115 27.28 22.28 -65.86
N ALA A 1116 27.27 22.93 -64.71
CA ALA A 1116 27.37 24.39 -64.61
C ALA A 1116 28.65 24.91 -65.30
N LEU A 1117 29.78 24.24 -65.04
CA LEU A 1117 31.08 24.61 -65.62
C LEU A 1117 31.17 24.35 -67.13
N VAL A 1118 30.59 23.27 -67.65
CA VAL A 1118 30.60 23.03 -69.10
C VAL A 1118 29.65 23.96 -69.85
N HIS A 1119 28.48 24.31 -69.26
CA HIS A 1119 27.59 25.32 -69.81
C HIS A 1119 28.25 26.71 -69.84
N ASP A 1120 29.00 27.08 -68.80
CA ASP A 1120 29.78 28.33 -68.80
C ASP A 1120 30.83 28.36 -69.92
N ARG A 1121 31.57 27.26 -70.13
CA ARG A 1121 32.53 27.14 -71.24
C ARG A 1121 31.88 27.25 -72.62
N LEU A 1122 30.64 26.76 -72.77
CA LEU A 1122 29.86 26.84 -74.00
C LEU A 1122 29.17 28.20 -74.19
N GLY A 1123 29.15 29.06 -73.17
CA GLY A 1123 28.51 30.38 -73.18
C GLY A 1123 27.02 30.38 -72.82
N ASP A 1124 26.49 29.26 -72.31
CA ASP A 1124 25.09 29.08 -71.92
C ASP A 1124 24.86 29.60 -70.49
N THR A 1125 24.92 30.92 -70.32
CA THR A 1125 24.99 31.55 -68.99
C THR A 1125 23.80 31.28 -68.07
N ASP A 1126 22.60 31.09 -68.65
CA ASP A 1126 21.38 30.87 -67.87
C ASP A 1126 21.36 29.46 -67.25
N ASP A 1127 21.69 28.44 -68.03
CA ASP A 1127 21.78 27.05 -67.55
C ASP A 1127 23.00 26.87 -66.63
N ALA A 1128 24.11 27.56 -66.90
CA ALA A 1128 25.28 27.57 -66.03
C ALA A 1128 24.94 28.04 -64.61
N ARG A 1129 24.21 29.16 -64.49
CA ARG A 1129 23.75 29.69 -63.19
C ARG A 1129 22.73 28.78 -62.53
N ARG A 1130 21.78 28.26 -63.29
CA ARG A 1130 20.75 27.36 -62.79
C ARG A 1130 21.36 26.11 -62.14
N PHE A 1131 22.29 25.44 -62.82
CA PHE A 1131 22.95 24.26 -62.24
C PHE A 1131 23.89 24.61 -61.08
N ALA A 1132 24.53 25.79 -61.11
CA ALA A 1132 25.34 26.25 -59.98
C ALA A 1132 24.50 26.45 -58.71
N ASP A 1133 23.32 27.07 -58.84
CA ASP A 1133 22.38 27.27 -57.73
C ASP A 1133 21.85 25.93 -57.21
N LEU A 1134 21.44 25.02 -58.09
CA LEU A 1134 21.00 23.67 -57.71
C LEU A 1134 22.08 22.90 -56.96
N ALA A 1135 23.34 22.95 -57.41
CA ALA A 1135 24.44 22.26 -56.76
C ALA A 1135 24.68 22.78 -55.33
N VAL A 1136 24.68 24.10 -55.13
CA VAL A 1136 24.91 24.71 -53.81
C VAL A 1136 23.70 24.54 -52.89
N SER A 1137 22.50 24.77 -53.39
CA SER A 1137 21.27 24.65 -52.59
C SER A 1137 21.07 23.22 -52.07
N ASN A 1138 21.30 22.21 -52.91
CA ASN A 1138 21.26 20.81 -52.47
C ASN A 1138 22.41 20.47 -51.51
N ALA A 1139 23.62 20.99 -51.72
CA ALA A 1139 24.72 20.78 -50.78
C ALA A 1139 24.45 21.40 -49.40
N VAL A 1140 23.87 22.60 -49.34
CA VAL A 1140 23.43 23.25 -48.09
C VAL A 1140 22.34 22.46 -47.41
N LEU A 1141 21.34 21.99 -48.18
CA LEU A 1141 20.23 21.21 -47.64
C LEU A 1141 20.71 19.90 -46.98
N VAL A 1142 21.68 19.22 -47.58
CA VAL A 1142 22.12 17.88 -47.15
C VAL A 1142 23.26 17.92 -46.14
N PHE A 1143 24.28 18.75 -46.37
CA PHE A 1143 25.50 18.79 -45.56
C PHE A 1143 25.55 20.00 -44.62
N GLY A 1144 24.70 21.00 -44.81
CA GLY A 1144 24.73 22.25 -44.07
C GLY A 1144 25.62 23.30 -44.71
N GLY A 1145 25.40 24.56 -44.31
CA GLY A 1145 26.08 25.71 -44.88
C GLY A 1145 27.58 25.77 -44.58
N ASP A 1146 28.04 25.23 -43.45
CA ASP A 1146 29.43 25.30 -43.00
C ASP A 1146 30.27 24.05 -43.35
N ASP A 1147 29.68 23.05 -44.02
CA ASP A 1147 30.37 21.81 -44.33
C ASP A 1147 31.47 22.00 -45.40
N PRO A 1148 32.66 21.35 -45.25
CA PRO A 1148 33.77 21.46 -46.19
C PRO A 1148 33.47 21.04 -47.64
N PHE A 1149 32.45 20.20 -47.87
CA PHE A 1149 31.97 19.83 -49.20
C PHE A 1149 31.18 20.99 -49.83
N THR A 1150 30.24 21.59 -49.08
CA THR A 1150 29.45 22.75 -49.50
C THR A 1150 30.35 23.95 -49.81
N GLN A 1151 31.33 24.24 -48.95
CA GLN A 1151 32.26 25.35 -49.18
C GLN A 1151 33.09 25.14 -50.45
N ARG A 1152 33.61 23.93 -50.68
CA ARG A 1152 34.33 23.61 -51.92
C ARG A 1152 33.48 23.76 -53.19
N ARG A 1153 32.16 23.58 -53.11
CA ARG A 1153 31.24 23.81 -54.24
C ARG A 1153 31.01 25.30 -54.46
N ARG A 1154 30.78 26.08 -53.39
CA ARG A 1154 30.68 27.55 -53.49
C ARG A 1154 31.94 28.14 -54.10
N ASP A 1155 33.11 27.72 -53.64
CA ASP A 1155 34.40 28.19 -54.17
C ASP A 1155 34.56 27.84 -55.66
N ALA A 1156 34.24 26.59 -56.03
CA ALA A 1156 34.37 26.12 -57.41
C ALA A 1156 33.40 26.81 -58.39
N LEU A 1157 32.27 27.33 -57.91
CA LEU A 1157 31.21 27.95 -58.70
C LEU A 1157 31.04 29.45 -58.41
N ALA A 1158 31.98 30.07 -57.70
CA ALA A 1158 31.84 31.44 -57.19
C ALA A 1158 31.59 32.49 -58.30
N SER A 1159 32.14 32.28 -59.50
CA SER A 1159 31.93 33.15 -60.66
C SER A 1159 30.50 33.08 -61.23
N LEU A 1160 29.73 32.04 -60.89
CA LEU A 1160 28.39 31.76 -61.41
C LEU A 1160 27.28 32.04 -60.38
N LEU A 1161 27.61 32.23 -59.09
CA LEU A 1161 26.65 32.48 -58.01
C LEU A 1161 26.43 33.98 -57.78
N PRO A 1162 25.23 34.40 -57.33
CA PRO A 1162 24.98 35.79 -56.93
C PRO A 1162 25.80 36.16 -55.67
N ASN A 1163 26.32 37.39 -55.63
CA ASN A 1163 27.06 37.91 -54.48
C ASN A 1163 26.11 38.17 -53.30
N ASP A 1164 26.12 37.28 -52.29
CA ASP A 1164 25.33 37.41 -51.07
C ASP A 1164 26.05 38.24 -49.99
N ASP A 1165 25.82 39.56 -50.00
CA ASP A 1165 25.96 40.45 -48.83
C ASP A 1165 24.54 40.90 -48.40
N ASN A 1166 23.68 39.98 -47.92
CA ASN A 1166 22.55 40.34 -47.05
C ASN A 1166 21.89 39.10 -46.38
N PRO A 1167 21.83 39.01 -45.05
CA PRO A 1167 21.01 38.03 -44.35
C PRO A 1167 19.58 38.56 -44.15
N ILE A 1168 18.55 37.72 -44.37
CA ILE A 1168 17.34 37.52 -43.51
C ILE A 1168 16.11 36.96 -44.28
N SER A 1169 15.50 35.94 -43.63
CA SER A 1169 14.11 35.41 -43.71
C SER A 1169 13.69 34.71 -44.99
N SER A 1170 13.13 33.50 -44.97
CA SER A 1170 12.40 32.74 -43.94
C SER A 1170 12.63 31.24 -44.06
#